data_AF-A0A3M9XLV1-F1
#
_entry.id   AF-A0A3M9XLV1-F1
#
_cell.length_a   1.000
_cell.length_b   1.000
_cell.length_c   1.000
_cell.angle_alpha   90.00
_cell.angle_beta   90.00
_cell.angle_gamma   90.00
#
_symmetry.space_group_name_H-M   'P 1'
#
loop_
_entity.id
_entity.type
_entity.pdbx_description
1 polymer ?
#
loop_
_entity_poly.entity_id
_entity_poly.type
_entity_poly.pdbx_seq_one_letter_code
_entity_poly.pdbx_strand_id
1 'polypeptide(L)'
;MLPEQVKTSEWMAWLGDQPWFIRDPARLSENFPLAVKHLLRPQAYRQRLLLDLIAANAEIGSGYRHLAELVLRGLVGTILTTNFDICLPRVLNDKRPHIRHVAEVNRGPDDFREFDIFNRAQIVWLHGKAEQYTDRNLAEEVAQLDPKLVGVLFPLLQSTPLIVVGYRGAEPSIMTSLLGETGDLAFKKGVFWCHRSGDLHPNVEALQDRLSSNFKLCDIDGFDELFADLDKELARQQRNLGAPIADAMPDFDDRPMEGATLADLDLDLALHTALQYSRKLGLREPMAGTLKVFLRELGLLVDAGGVERPSIAAVLLFGREPQRFLPHAVVTATIDGKKRKVFTGNLSMQRSELLEWLEQPDVNPILKVKVRGKHEERRAFHERALIELCINLLVHRDYDDRRPATLEARGNNGISFQNPGRLPERVADRLTLDARGRFEPVHELTSPRNRALCDVFYGMSVMERAGTGLSDVVKYAKEGDGDAIFSIPPGSEDFRAEILQPEASGRSSPVARERRPIGTYVVNLMPFSSLPPTVSRVCVSGNMQAIVKKVPLDGIGTALVHSGEFWSFAPAPLLHAVLKPVMTEQNVRETPRDVLAADPDSAHILSWLLRKHFESHLHALRGQGLMIEPNRKSNRRAYFFGEKNGPRMMIYDTPHRRGVPREVVKQRGDSPRIWFENEGIAYEIARLGSVWGVRVKPFYMFTGPDARTPLPGYARTAKATRRMKFDRNQSVESDLTFWGRFLSRGAPVVNLGCGPVRDLLLEGSFMSLDVPEEGLLDADGDKDQMSA
;
A
#
# COMPACT_ATOMS: atom_id res chain seq x y z
N MET A 1 -16.16 -39.24 32.72
CA MET A 1 -16.59 -37.90 32.28
C MET A 1 -16.63 -37.89 30.77
N LEU A 2 -17.71 -37.38 30.19
CA LEU A 2 -17.75 -37.10 28.75
C LEU A 2 -16.86 -35.87 28.46
N PRO A 3 -16.23 -35.75 27.28
CA PRO A 3 -15.33 -34.64 26.95
C PRO A 3 -15.96 -33.26 27.16
N GLU A 4 -17.27 -33.15 26.93
CA GLU A 4 -18.10 -31.94 27.05
C GLU A 4 -18.28 -31.46 28.50
N GLN A 5 -17.97 -32.30 29.49
CA GLN A 5 -18.13 -32.02 30.92
C GLN A 5 -16.83 -31.58 31.58
N VAL A 6 -15.72 -31.57 30.84
CA VAL A 6 -14.37 -31.24 31.34
C VAL A 6 -14.07 -29.77 31.02
N LYS A 7 -13.81 -28.97 32.06
CA LYS A 7 -13.39 -27.56 31.89
C LYS A 7 -12.02 -27.51 31.25
N THR A 8 -11.74 -26.53 30.40
CA THR A 8 -10.47 -26.38 29.64
C THR A 8 -9.21 -26.48 30.52
N SER A 9 -9.28 -26.05 31.78
CA SER A 9 -8.21 -26.15 32.79
C SER A 9 -7.90 -27.57 33.26
N GLU A 10 -8.81 -28.53 33.06
CA GLU A 10 -8.74 -29.91 33.54
C GLU A 10 -8.44 -30.92 32.40
N TRP A 11 -8.36 -30.44 31.15
CA TRP A 11 -8.19 -31.30 29.97
C TRP A 11 -6.91 -32.12 29.99
N MET A 12 -5.77 -31.55 30.40
CA MET A 12 -4.50 -32.30 30.45
C MET A 12 -4.52 -33.42 31.50
N ALA A 13 -5.12 -33.19 32.66
CA ALA A 13 -5.27 -34.21 33.69
C ALA A 13 -6.22 -35.33 33.21
N TRP A 14 -7.35 -34.95 32.63
CA TRP A 14 -8.34 -35.89 32.10
C TRP A 14 -7.84 -36.70 30.90
N LEU A 15 -7.09 -36.08 29.97
CA LEU A 15 -6.43 -36.76 28.86
C LEU A 15 -5.35 -37.71 29.39
N GLY A 16 -4.56 -37.27 30.37
CA GLY A 16 -3.55 -38.09 31.02
C GLY A 16 -4.12 -39.38 31.61
N ASP A 17 -5.35 -39.35 32.14
CA ASP A 17 -6.04 -40.52 32.71
C ASP A 17 -6.65 -41.47 31.65
N GLN A 18 -6.58 -41.12 30.36
CA GLN A 18 -7.06 -42.01 29.30
C GLN A 18 -6.04 -43.14 29.02
N PRO A 19 -6.51 -44.39 28.88
CA PRO A 19 -5.62 -45.55 28.67
C PRO A 19 -4.88 -45.54 27.33
N TRP A 20 -5.34 -44.74 26.37
CA TRP A 20 -4.74 -44.57 25.05
C TRP A 20 -3.82 -43.34 24.95
N PHE A 21 -3.76 -42.48 25.96
CA PHE A 21 -2.99 -41.23 25.88
C PHE A 21 -1.51 -41.44 26.20
N ILE A 22 -0.66 -41.04 25.25
CA ILE A 22 0.80 -41.08 25.33
C ILE A 22 1.27 -39.88 26.16
N ARG A 23 1.82 -40.15 27.35
CA ARG A 23 2.28 -39.11 28.30
C ARG A 23 3.69 -38.59 28.02
N ASP A 24 4.42 -39.21 27.10
CA ASP A 24 5.77 -38.80 26.73
C ASP A 24 5.74 -37.41 26.04
N PRO A 25 6.38 -36.37 26.62
CA PRO A 25 6.41 -35.03 26.06
C PRO A 25 6.95 -34.97 24.62
N ALA A 26 7.89 -35.85 24.26
CA ALA A 26 8.46 -35.91 22.92
C ALA A 26 7.47 -36.48 21.87
N ARG A 27 6.47 -37.24 22.34
CA ARG A 27 5.49 -37.96 21.51
C ARG A 27 4.06 -37.45 21.67
N LEU A 28 3.88 -36.31 22.35
CA LEU A 28 2.57 -35.70 22.58
C LEU A 28 1.74 -35.51 21.29
N SER A 29 2.39 -35.23 20.15
CA SER A 29 1.72 -35.08 18.85
C SER A 29 1.09 -36.38 18.31
N GLU A 30 1.57 -37.54 18.74
CA GLU A 30 1.01 -38.84 18.36
C GLU A 30 -0.34 -39.12 19.03
N ASN A 31 -0.73 -38.30 20.02
CA ASN A 31 -2.05 -38.37 20.63
C ASN A 31 -3.17 -37.89 19.71
N PHE A 32 -2.88 -37.11 18.65
CA PHE A 32 -3.92 -36.54 17.82
C PHE A 32 -4.76 -37.62 17.08
N PRO A 33 -4.16 -38.59 16.36
CA PRO A 33 -4.91 -39.71 15.77
C PRO A 33 -5.72 -40.51 16.80
N LEU A 34 -5.16 -40.70 18.01
CA LEU A 34 -5.81 -41.43 19.10
C LEU A 34 -7.02 -40.65 19.65
N ALA A 35 -6.88 -39.34 19.82
CA ALA A 35 -7.97 -38.45 20.20
C ALA A 35 -9.10 -38.45 19.16
N VAL A 36 -8.78 -38.38 17.87
CA VAL A 36 -9.78 -38.49 16.79
C VAL A 36 -10.53 -39.82 16.84
N LYS A 37 -9.80 -40.93 17.05
CA LYS A 37 -10.36 -42.29 17.13
C LYS A 37 -11.27 -42.50 18.34
N HIS A 38 -10.87 -41.99 19.50
CA HIS A 38 -11.50 -42.27 20.79
C HIS A 38 -12.51 -41.21 21.23
N LEU A 39 -12.36 -39.94 20.79
CA LEU A 39 -13.18 -38.81 21.26
C LEU A 39 -14.17 -38.28 20.22
N LEU A 40 -13.88 -38.38 18.92
CA LEU A 40 -14.76 -37.85 17.86
C LEU A 40 -15.69 -38.93 17.30
N ARG A 41 -16.79 -39.20 18.04
CA ARG A 41 -17.91 -40.09 17.65
C ARG A 41 -19.25 -39.36 17.89
N PRO A 42 -20.26 -39.46 17.00
CA PRO A 42 -20.34 -40.28 15.78
C PRO A 42 -19.60 -39.67 14.57
N GLN A 43 -19.37 -40.50 13.54
CA GLN A 43 -18.52 -40.20 12.37
C GLN A 43 -18.92 -38.93 11.59
N ALA A 44 -20.22 -38.64 11.47
CA ALA A 44 -20.71 -37.41 10.82
C ALA A 44 -20.31 -36.12 11.57
N TYR A 45 -20.16 -36.19 12.90
CA TYR A 45 -19.70 -35.06 13.72
C TYR A 45 -18.20 -34.79 13.49
N ARG A 46 -17.41 -35.84 13.23
CA ARG A 46 -15.97 -35.75 12.93
C ARG A 46 -15.71 -34.97 11.64
N GLN A 47 -16.45 -35.30 10.56
CA GLN A 47 -16.28 -34.62 9.27
C GLN A 47 -16.63 -33.13 9.37
N ARG A 48 -17.77 -32.80 10.00
CA ARG A 48 -18.19 -31.42 10.21
C ARG A 48 -17.18 -30.63 11.06
N LEU A 49 -16.72 -31.19 12.18
CA LEU A 49 -15.74 -30.52 13.05
C LEU A 49 -14.39 -30.34 12.35
N LEU A 50 -13.93 -31.33 11.58
CA LEU A 50 -12.69 -31.22 10.79
C LEU A 50 -12.82 -30.15 9.71
N LEU A 51 -13.93 -30.11 8.98
CA LEU A 51 -14.20 -29.07 7.98
C LEU A 51 -14.31 -27.68 8.61
N ASP A 52 -14.97 -27.55 9.77
CA ASP A 52 -15.08 -26.29 10.53
C ASP A 52 -13.69 -25.82 11.04
N LEU A 53 -12.83 -26.74 11.51
CA LEU A 53 -11.45 -26.44 11.92
C LEU A 53 -10.54 -26.08 10.75
N ILE A 54 -10.75 -26.67 9.56
CA ILE A 54 -10.00 -26.37 8.34
C ILE A 54 -10.48 -25.04 7.71
N ALA A 55 -11.78 -24.72 7.81
CA ALA A 55 -12.38 -23.50 7.29
C ALA A 55 -12.11 -22.27 8.17
N ALA A 56 -11.85 -22.45 9.46
CA ALA A 56 -11.57 -21.37 10.40
C ALA A 56 -10.17 -20.77 10.20
N ASN A 57 -10.09 -19.70 9.39
CA ASN A 57 -9.12 -18.61 9.50
C ASN A 57 -7.62 -18.98 9.58
N ALA A 58 -7.13 -19.90 8.75
CA ALA A 58 -5.70 -19.94 8.49
C ALA A 58 -5.33 -18.88 7.44
N GLU A 59 -4.76 -17.74 7.87
CA GLU A 59 -4.00 -16.90 6.96
C GLU A 59 -2.96 -17.77 6.27
N ILE A 60 -2.95 -17.75 4.93
CA ILE A 60 -2.01 -18.55 4.16
C ILE A 60 -0.59 -18.10 4.49
N GLY A 61 0.21 -18.99 5.07
CA GLY A 61 1.62 -18.78 5.37
C GLY A 61 2.41 -18.39 4.12
N SER A 62 3.44 -17.57 4.28
CA SER A 62 4.19 -17.04 3.13
C SER A 62 4.90 -18.14 2.34
N GLY A 63 5.27 -19.27 2.95
CA GLY A 63 5.93 -20.39 2.29
C GLY A 63 5.11 -20.99 1.17
N TYR A 64 3.79 -21.10 1.34
CA TYR A 64 2.89 -21.58 0.27
C TYR A 64 2.89 -20.64 -0.94
N ARG A 65 3.00 -19.32 -0.70
CA ARG A 65 3.08 -18.33 -1.78
C ARG A 65 4.39 -18.47 -2.57
N HIS A 66 5.52 -18.63 -1.89
CA HIS A 66 6.83 -18.83 -2.53
C HIS A 66 6.92 -20.19 -3.24
N LEU A 67 6.33 -21.25 -2.68
CA LEU A 67 6.20 -22.54 -3.34
C LEU A 67 5.40 -22.42 -4.65
N ALA A 68 4.31 -21.64 -4.66
CA ALA A 68 3.56 -21.37 -5.88
C ALA A 68 4.41 -20.63 -6.94
N GLU A 69 5.36 -19.77 -6.55
CA GLU A 69 6.31 -19.14 -7.48
C GLU A 69 7.33 -20.15 -8.06
N LEU A 70 7.75 -21.13 -7.27
CA LEU A 70 8.61 -22.22 -7.75
C LEU A 70 7.87 -23.12 -8.75
N VAL A 71 6.59 -23.39 -8.50
CA VAL A 71 5.71 -24.11 -9.45
C VAL A 71 5.53 -23.30 -10.74
N LEU A 72 5.28 -21.99 -10.61
CA LEU A 72 5.18 -21.09 -11.77
C LEU A 72 6.44 -21.12 -12.66
N ARG A 73 7.63 -21.16 -12.05
CA ARG A 73 8.92 -21.29 -12.77
C ARG A 73 9.21 -22.71 -13.29
N GLY A 74 8.30 -23.68 -13.07
CA GLY A 74 8.48 -25.07 -13.46
C GLY A 74 9.58 -25.80 -12.69
N LEU A 75 10.06 -25.22 -11.58
CA LEU A 75 11.08 -25.82 -10.71
C LEU A 75 10.48 -26.92 -9.83
N VAL A 76 9.19 -26.82 -9.51
CA VAL A 76 8.40 -27.83 -8.81
C VAL A 76 7.21 -28.22 -9.68
N GLY A 77 7.13 -29.48 -10.12
CA GLY A 77 6.03 -29.97 -10.98
C GLY A 77 4.94 -30.73 -10.21
N THR A 78 5.33 -31.44 -9.14
CA THR A 78 4.42 -32.29 -8.36
C THR A 78 4.62 -32.07 -6.88
N ILE A 79 3.51 -31.85 -6.17
CA ILE A 79 3.48 -31.69 -4.72
C ILE A 79 2.64 -32.85 -4.14
N LEU A 80 3.28 -33.68 -3.32
CA LEU A 80 2.60 -34.72 -2.56
C LEU A 80 2.23 -34.13 -1.19
N THR A 81 0.97 -34.25 -0.78
CA THR A 81 0.52 -33.68 0.51
C THR A 81 -0.32 -34.68 1.31
N THR A 82 -0.05 -34.74 2.61
CA THR A 82 -0.91 -35.40 3.60
C THR A 82 -1.87 -34.43 4.29
N ASN A 83 -1.72 -33.12 4.03
CA ASN A 83 -2.61 -32.11 4.60
C ASN A 83 -3.99 -32.18 3.91
N PHE A 84 -5.02 -31.83 4.69
CA PHE A 84 -6.41 -31.78 4.23
C PHE A 84 -6.89 -30.33 3.94
N ASP A 85 -6.00 -29.34 4.11
CA ASP A 85 -6.33 -27.93 3.94
C ASP A 85 -6.38 -27.50 2.46
N ILE A 86 -7.01 -26.35 2.23
CA ILE A 86 -7.17 -25.76 0.89
C ILE A 86 -6.02 -24.80 0.51
N CYS A 87 -4.93 -24.73 1.28
CA CYS A 87 -3.89 -23.73 1.07
C CYS A 87 -3.24 -23.90 -0.32
N LEU A 88 -2.82 -25.12 -0.67
CA LEU A 88 -2.19 -25.43 -1.95
C LEU A 88 -3.10 -25.16 -3.16
N PRO A 89 -4.34 -25.68 -3.22
CA PRO A 89 -5.28 -25.34 -4.28
C PRO A 89 -5.51 -23.83 -4.39
N ARG A 90 -5.67 -23.13 -3.26
CA ARG A 90 -5.94 -21.69 -3.24
C ARG A 90 -4.75 -20.90 -3.79
N VAL A 91 -3.52 -21.11 -3.30
CA VAL A 91 -2.35 -20.36 -3.79
C VAL A 91 -2.01 -20.65 -5.24
N LEU A 92 -2.17 -21.90 -5.70
CA LEU A 92 -1.92 -22.23 -7.10
C LEU A 92 -3.02 -21.69 -8.00
N ASN A 93 -4.27 -21.65 -7.52
CA ASN A 93 -5.37 -21.02 -8.23
C ASN A 93 -5.21 -19.49 -8.30
N ASP A 94 -4.64 -18.86 -7.27
CA ASP A 94 -4.26 -17.44 -7.29
C ASP A 94 -3.19 -17.15 -8.37
N LYS A 95 -2.44 -18.17 -8.82
CA LYS A 95 -1.53 -18.04 -9.97
C LYS A 95 -2.21 -18.20 -11.33
N ARG A 96 -3.52 -18.43 -11.43
CA ARG A 96 -4.25 -18.37 -12.71
C ARG A 96 -4.35 -16.91 -13.17
N PRO A 97 -3.86 -16.51 -14.34
CA PRO A 97 -3.84 -17.34 -15.53
C PRO A 97 -2.55 -18.10 -15.80
N HIS A 98 -1.42 -17.68 -15.21
CA HIS A 98 -0.08 -18.21 -15.47
C HIS A 98 0.02 -19.74 -15.32
N ILE A 99 -0.55 -20.27 -14.24
CA ILE A 99 -0.72 -21.73 -14.09
C ILE A 99 -2.05 -22.11 -14.73
N ARG A 100 -2.00 -22.58 -15.98
CA ARG A 100 -3.17 -22.93 -16.81
C ARG A 100 -4.11 -23.92 -16.13
N HIS A 101 -3.53 -25.04 -15.70
CA HIS A 101 -4.19 -26.14 -15.03
C HIS A 101 -3.37 -26.58 -13.81
N VAL A 102 -4.07 -27.03 -12.78
CA VAL A 102 -3.50 -27.72 -11.63
C VAL A 102 -4.17 -29.07 -11.56
N ALA A 103 -3.44 -30.13 -11.91
CA ALA A 103 -3.95 -31.48 -11.83
C ALA A 103 -4.09 -31.87 -10.35
N GLU A 104 -5.30 -32.18 -9.90
CA GLU A 104 -5.55 -32.71 -8.56
C GLU A 104 -5.79 -34.21 -8.66
N VAL A 105 -4.87 -35.00 -8.09
CA VAL A 105 -4.87 -36.46 -8.16
C VAL A 105 -5.29 -37.05 -6.83
N ASN A 106 -6.08 -38.11 -6.87
CA ASN A 106 -6.62 -38.84 -5.72
C ASN A 106 -7.54 -37.97 -4.86
N ARG A 107 -8.46 -37.19 -5.45
CA ARG A 107 -9.45 -36.43 -4.65
C ARG A 107 -10.47 -37.37 -4.00
N GLY A 108 -10.82 -38.45 -4.69
CA GLY A 108 -11.66 -39.56 -4.23
C GLY A 108 -11.19 -40.90 -4.81
N PRO A 109 -11.89 -42.02 -4.51
CA PRO A 109 -11.50 -43.35 -4.95
C PRO A 109 -11.37 -43.46 -6.48
N ASP A 110 -10.28 -44.08 -6.95
CA ASP A 110 -9.96 -44.28 -8.38
C ASP A 110 -9.79 -42.98 -9.22
N ASP A 111 -9.58 -41.81 -8.58
CA ASP A 111 -9.33 -40.52 -9.25
C ASP A 111 -7.85 -40.32 -9.62
N PHE A 112 -7.33 -41.18 -10.50
CA PHE A 112 -5.92 -41.14 -10.95
C PHE A 112 -5.74 -40.64 -12.39
N ARG A 113 -6.82 -40.25 -13.07
CA ARG A 113 -6.80 -39.95 -14.51
C ARG A 113 -5.97 -38.73 -14.89
N GLU A 114 -5.92 -37.74 -14.01
CA GLU A 114 -5.16 -36.51 -14.23
C GLU A 114 -3.67 -36.67 -13.92
N PHE A 115 -3.23 -37.82 -13.38
CA PHE A 115 -1.83 -38.02 -13.05
C PHE A 115 -0.97 -38.15 -14.31
N ASP A 116 0.07 -37.32 -14.40
CA ASP A 116 1.11 -37.41 -15.41
C ASP A 116 2.46 -36.96 -14.82
N ILE A 117 3.53 -37.70 -15.11
CA ILE A 117 4.90 -37.36 -14.69
C ILE A 117 5.42 -36.07 -15.34
N PHE A 118 4.79 -35.61 -16.42
CA PHE A 118 5.11 -34.39 -17.15
C PHE A 118 4.21 -33.20 -16.78
N ASN A 119 3.28 -33.38 -15.84
CA ASN A 119 2.45 -32.27 -15.37
C ASN A 119 3.30 -31.14 -14.77
N ARG A 120 2.91 -29.91 -15.08
CA ARG A 120 3.62 -28.68 -14.64
C ARG A 120 3.22 -28.22 -13.25
N ALA A 121 1.98 -28.52 -12.86
CA ALA A 121 1.44 -28.24 -11.55
C ALA A 121 0.48 -29.39 -11.21
N GLN A 122 0.91 -30.24 -10.30
CA GLN A 122 0.13 -31.39 -9.85
C GLN A 122 0.13 -31.44 -8.33
N ILE A 123 -1.06 -31.54 -7.73
CA ILE A 123 -1.24 -31.85 -6.32
C ILE A 123 -1.68 -33.30 -6.23
N VAL A 124 -0.94 -34.12 -5.48
CA VAL A 124 -1.34 -35.49 -5.16
C VAL A 124 -1.74 -35.56 -3.70
N TRP A 125 -3.01 -35.83 -3.47
CA TRP A 125 -3.57 -35.99 -2.13
C TRP A 125 -3.30 -37.41 -1.64
N LEU A 126 -2.31 -37.61 -0.75
CA LEU A 126 -1.89 -38.95 -0.34
C LEU A 126 -3.00 -39.70 0.43
N HIS A 127 -3.86 -38.98 1.16
CA HIS A 127 -4.98 -39.55 1.93
C HIS A 127 -6.36 -39.18 1.40
N GLY A 128 -6.46 -38.61 0.20
CA GLY A 128 -7.73 -38.07 -0.32
C GLY A 128 -8.01 -36.62 0.11
N LYS A 129 -8.98 -35.99 -0.54
CA LYS A 129 -9.42 -34.62 -0.24
C LYS A 129 -10.57 -34.62 0.77
N ALA A 130 -10.53 -33.78 1.80
CA ALA A 130 -11.51 -33.77 2.89
C ALA A 130 -12.97 -33.55 2.41
N GLU A 131 -13.16 -32.78 1.35
CA GLU A 131 -14.49 -32.48 0.76
C GLU A 131 -15.15 -33.70 0.11
N GLN A 132 -14.36 -34.69 -0.32
CA GLN A 132 -14.84 -35.89 -1.03
C GLN A 132 -14.67 -37.16 -0.18
N TYR A 133 -14.46 -37.00 1.13
CA TYR A 133 -14.32 -38.10 2.07
C TYR A 133 -15.64 -38.88 2.16
N THR A 134 -15.76 -39.96 1.37
CA THR A 134 -16.90 -40.89 1.43
C THR A 134 -16.75 -41.86 2.60
N ASP A 135 -17.89 -42.29 3.16
CA ASP A 135 -18.09 -43.08 4.39
C ASP A 135 -17.41 -44.48 4.51
N ARG A 136 -16.11 -44.59 4.21
CA ARG A 136 -15.28 -45.79 4.43
C ARG A 136 -13.93 -45.36 5.04
N ASN A 137 -13.30 -46.03 5.99
CA ASN A 137 -13.65 -47.01 7.00
C ASN A 137 -12.53 -46.96 8.07
N LEU A 138 -12.75 -47.62 9.22
CA LEU A 138 -11.80 -48.20 10.19
C LEU A 138 -10.34 -47.71 10.28
N ALA A 139 -9.84 -47.61 11.51
CA ALA A 139 -8.43 -47.31 11.86
C ALA A 139 -7.35 -48.23 11.22
N GLU A 140 -7.76 -49.25 10.46
CA GLU A 140 -6.93 -50.17 9.69
C GLU A 140 -6.64 -49.65 8.26
N GLU A 141 -7.50 -48.83 7.65
CA GLU A 141 -7.29 -48.24 6.31
C GLU A 141 -6.34 -47.02 6.33
N VAL A 142 -6.13 -46.39 7.49
CA VAL A 142 -5.14 -45.30 7.67
C VAL A 142 -3.72 -45.86 7.88
N ALA A 143 -3.57 -47.18 8.06
CA ALA A 143 -2.27 -47.79 8.29
C ALA A 143 -1.48 -48.05 6.99
N GLN A 144 -2.15 -48.11 5.83
CA GLN A 144 -1.53 -48.38 4.52
C GLN A 144 -2.13 -47.48 3.44
N LEU A 145 -1.28 -46.96 2.55
CA LEU A 145 -1.75 -46.21 1.38
C LEU A 145 -2.37 -47.15 0.34
N ASP A 146 -3.28 -46.63 -0.49
CA ASP A 146 -3.84 -47.36 -1.63
C ASP A 146 -2.69 -47.87 -2.53
N PRO A 147 -2.55 -49.20 -2.72
CA PRO A 147 -1.52 -49.76 -3.59
C PRO A 147 -1.57 -49.24 -5.04
N LYS A 148 -2.75 -48.86 -5.54
CA LYS A 148 -2.88 -48.24 -6.87
C LYS A 148 -2.20 -46.88 -6.93
N LEU A 149 -2.41 -46.04 -5.91
CA LEU A 149 -1.75 -44.74 -5.80
C LEU A 149 -0.23 -44.90 -5.72
N VAL A 150 0.25 -45.83 -4.89
CA VAL A 150 1.68 -46.13 -4.78
C VAL A 150 2.26 -46.57 -6.12
N GLY A 151 1.55 -47.45 -6.86
CA GLY A 151 1.95 -47.88 -8.19
C GLY A 151 2.04 -46.74 -9.21
N VAL A 152 1.12 -45.76 -9.14
CA VAL A 152 1.12 -44.56 -10.00
C VAL A 152 2.29 -43.62 -9.65
N LEU A 153 2.63 -43.48 -8.36
CA LEU A 153 3.73 -42.64 -7.89
C LEU A 153 5.12 -43.26 -8.09
N PHE A 154 5.19 -44.58 -8.22
CA PHE A 154 6.46 -45.31 -8.31
C PHE A 154 7.42 -44.78 -9.40
N PRO A 155 6.99 -44.58 -10.66
CA PRO A 155 7.89 -44.07 -11.70
C PRO A 155 8.38 -42.64 -11.45
N LEU A 156 7.55 -41.82 -10.80
CA LEU A 156 7.90 -40.45 -10.41
C LEU A 156 9.02 -40.48 -9.35
N LEU A 157 8.79 -41.21 -8.25
CA LEU A 157 9.77 -41.32 -7.15
C LEU A 157 11.11 -41.94 -7.57
N GLN A 158 11.11 -42.79 -8.61
CA GLN A 158 12.33 -43.35 -9.17
C GLN A 158 13.12 -42.34 -10.02
N SER A 159 12.45 -41.40 -10.67
CA SER A 159 13.02 -40.50 -11.68
C SER A 159 13.30 -39.09 -11.19
N THR A 160 12.75 -38.68 -10.03
CA THR A 160 12.92 -37.34 -9.45
C THR A 160 13.49 -37.39 -8.03
N PRO A 161 14.25 -36.37 -7.58
CA PRO A 161 14.58 -36.23 -6.17
C PRO A 161 13.32 -35.99 -5.34
N LEU A 162 13.27 -36.56 -4.14
CA LEU A 162 12.19 -36.31 -3.18
C LEU A 162 12.65 -35.32 -2.12
N ILE A 163 11.93 -34.22 -1.94
CA ILE A 163 12.19 -33.23 -0.89
C ILE A 163 11.04 -33.31 0.11
N VAL A 164 11.34 -33.65 1.36
CA VAL A 164 10.35 -33.82 2.43
C VAL A 164 10.45 -32.63 3.37
N VAL A 165 9.37 -31.85 3.51
CA VAL A 165 9.33 -30.64 4.33
C VAL A 165 8.13 -30.68 5.27
N GLY A 166 8.32 -30.31 6.54
CA GLY A 166 7.21 -30.19 7.51
C GLY A 166 6.64 -31.54 7.98
N TYR A 167 7.30 -32.65 7.70
CA TYR A 167 6.84 -34.00 8.03
C TYR A 167 7.75 -34.68 9.06
N ARG A 168 7.18 -35.17 10.16
CA ARG A 168 7.94 -35.77 11.28
C ARG A 168 8.32 -37.23 11.09
N GLY A 169 7.72 -37.94 10.12
CA GLY A 169 7.99 -39.37 9.90
C GLY A 169 7.34 -40.31 10.91
N ALA A 170 6.33 -39.87 11.67
CA ALA A 170 5.63 -40.72 12.64
C ALA A 170 4.60 -41.66 11.98
N GLU A 171 4.11 -41.33 10.77
CA GLU A 171 2.98 -42.04 10.17
C GLU A 171 3.41 -43.31 9.42
N PRO A 172 2.91 -44.50 9.82
CA PRO A 172 3.26 -45.76 9.16
C PRO A 172 2.79 -45.86 7.71
N SER A 173 1.65 -45.24 7.37
CA SER A 173 1.09 -45.26 6.01
C SER A 173 2.10 -44.76 4.97
N ILE A 174 2.74 -43.62 5.23
CA ILE A 174 3.75 -43.02 4.37
C ILE A 174 5.09 -43.72 4.55
N MET A 175 5.55 -43.89 5.81
CA MET A 175 6.89 -44.40 6.10
C MET A 175 7.09 -45.86 5.68
N THR A 176 6.01 -46.66 5.69
CA THR A 176 6.04 -48.06 5.27
C THR A 176 5.57 -48.23 3.83
N SER A 177 4.43 -47.63 3.42
CA SER A 177 3.85 -47.92 2.10
C SER A 177 4.48 -47.12 0.95
N LEU A 178 4.88 -45.86 1.19
CA LEU A 178 5.47 -45.00 0.15
C LEU A 178 7.00 -45.00 0.23
N LEU A 179 7.54 -44.87 1.44
CA LEU A 179 8.98 -44.72 1.71
C LEU A 179 9.62 -46.03 2.21
N GLY A 180 8.84 -47.05 2.55
CA GLY A 180 9.34 -48.25 3.23
C GLY A 180 9.84 -49.35 2.30
N GLU A 181 10.02 -50.54 2.88
CA GLU A 181 10.65 -51.71 2.23
C GLU A 181 9.80 -52.34 1.13
N THR A 182 8.48 -52.15 1.17
CA THR A 182 7.53 -52.78 0.25
C THR A 182 7.69 -52.32 -1.21
N GLY A 183 8.44 -51.26 -1.47
CA GLY A 183 8.67 -50.70 -2.80
C GLY A 183 10.04 -50.96 -3.44
N ASP A 184 11.03 -51.55 -2.76
CA ASP A 184 12.39 -51.75 -3.32
C ASP A 184 13.01 -50.49 -4.00
N LEU A 185 12.54 -49.30 -3.61
CA LEU A 185 12.89 -48.02 -4.23
C LEU A 185 14.19 -47.51 -3.63
N ALA A 186 15.26 -47.53 -4.42
CA ALA A 186 16.56 -47.01 -4.02
C ALA A 186 16.65 -45.47 -3.97
N PHE A 187 15.60 -44.75 -4.40
CA PHE A 187 15.58 -43.29 -4.55
C PHE A 187 16.86 -42.74 -5.18
N LYS A 188 17.17 -43.19 -6.41
CA LYS A 188 18.45 -42.93 -7.10
C LYS A 188 18.81 -41.45 -7.28
N LYS A 189 17.83 -40.55 -7.15
CA LYS A 189 18.01 -39.09 -7.22
C LYS A 189 18.11 -38.40 -5.86
N GLY A 190 18.02 -39.19 -4.79
CA GLY A 190 18.15 -38.75 -3.41
C GLY A 190 16.83 -38.35 -2.76
N VAL A 191 16.78 -38.51 -1.44
CA VAL A 191 15.77 -37.99 -0.53
C VAL A 191 16.43 -36.89 0.30
N PHE A 192 15.88 -35.69 0.23
CA PHE A 192 16.30 -34.53 1.00
C PHE A 192 15.27 -34.30 2.10
N TRP A 193 15.67 -34.53 3.35
CA TRP A 193 14.80 -34.44 4.50
C TRP A 193 15.05 -33.12 5.24
N CYS A 194 14.10 -32.20 5.14
CA CYS A 194 14.19 -30.90 5.80
C CYS A 194 13.79 -31.03 7.27
N HIS A 195 14.76 -30.82 8.14
CA HIS A 195 14.63 -31.01 9.58
C HIS A 195 14.71 -29.67 10.31
N ARG A 196 13.82 -29.47 11.28
CA ARG A 196 13.90 -28.35 12.22
C ARG A 196 14.52 -28.87 13.51
N SER A 197 15.48 -28.14 14.07
CA SER A 197 16.24 -28.48 15.29
C SER A 197 15.53 -29.43 16.26
N GLY A 198 16.17 -30.55 16.62
CA GLY A 198 15.62 -31.58 17.52
C GLY A 198 16.08 -32.98 17.13
N ASP A 199 15.54 -34.00 17.79
CA ASP A 199 15.82 -35.41 17.49
C ASP A 199 14.98 -35.90 16.30
N LEU A 200 15.52 -36.83 15.51
CA LEU A 200 14.81 -37.47 14.42
C LEU A 200 13.88 -38.56 14.96
N HIS A 201 12.75 -38.77 14.27
CA HIS A 201 11.86 -39.87 14.61
C HIS A 201 12.51 -41.21 14.21
N PRO A 202 12.36 -42.31 14.98
CA PRO A 202 13.02 -43.59 14.69
C PRO A 202 12.78 -44.15 13.28
N ASN A 203 11.59 -43.91 12.71
CA ASN A 203 11.31 -44.31 11.32
C ASN A 203 12.17 -43.57 10.30
N VAL A 204 12.53 -42.31 10.57
CA VAL A 204 13.39 -41.49 9.71
C VAL A 204 14.84 -41.94 9.85
N GLU A 205 15.28 -42.26 11.06
CA GLU A 205 16.60 -42.86 11.32
C GLU A 205 16.74 -44.19 10.57
N ALA A 206 15.73 -45.07 10.65
CA ALA A 206 15.71 -46.32 9.90
C ALA A 206 15.74 -46.10 8.37
N LEU A 207 15.04 -45.08 7.87
CA LEU A 207 15.07 -44.71 6.46
C LEU A 207 16.45 -44.18 6.03
N GLN A 208 17.09 -43.37 6.88
CA GLN A 208 18.43 -42.85 6.68
C GLN A 208 19.46 -43.97 6.61
N ASP A 209 19.40 -44.94 7.53
CA ASP A 209 20.29 -46.10 7.52
C ASP A 209 20.12 -46.92 6.24
N ARG A 210 18.87 -47.18 5.84
CA ARG A 210 18.55 -47.94 4.63
C ARG A 210 19.06 -47.27 3.34
N LEU A 211 18.85 -45.96 3.20
CA LEU A 211 19.19 -45.23 1.97
C LEU A 211 20.64 -44.73 1.94
N SER A 212 21.29 -44.63 3.11
CA SER A 212 22.69 -44.23 3.27
C SER A 212 23.03 -43.00 2.41
N SER A 213 23.83 -43.15 1.35
CA SER A 213 24.28 -42.05 0.47
C SER A 213 23.16 -41.34 -0.30
N ASN A 214 21.99 -41.96 -0.46
CA ASN A 214 20.84 -41.37 -1.13
C ASN A 214 19.94 -40.58 -0.17
N PHE A 215 20.25 -40.53 1.12
CA PHE A 215 19.53 -39.70 2.09
C PHE A 215 20.38 -38.51 2.50
N LYS A 216 19.80 -37.31 2.48
CA LYS A 216 20.45 -36.07 2.92
C LYS A 216 19.55 -35.36 3.91
N LEU A 217 20.10 -35.11 5.09
CA LEU A 217 19.46 -34.26 6.08
C LEU A 217 19.77 -32.79 5.76
N CYS A 218 18.76 -31.93 5.79
CA CYS A 218 18.89 -30.50 5.52
C CYS A 218 18.29 -29.71 6.68
N ASP A 219 19.11 -29.00 7.43
CA ASP A 219 18.64 -28.16 8.53
C ASP A 219 17.93 -26.92 7.99
N ILE A 220 16.74 -26.65 8.51
CA ILE A 220 15.90 -25.50 8.14
C ILE A 220 15.36 -24.79 9.38
N ASP A 221 15.22 -23.47 9.29
CA ASP A 221 14.61 -22.66 10.37
C ASP A 221 13.08 -22.89 10.43
N GLY A 222 12.45 -23.05 9.27
CA GLY A 222 11.02 -23.28 9.14
C GLY A 222 10.58 -23.46 7.68
N PHE A 223 9.31 -23.81 7.49
CA PHE A 223 8.73 -24.00 6.15
C PHE A 223 8.68 -22.69 5.36
N ASP A 224 8.25 -21.61 6.01
CA ASP A 224 8.12 -20.30 5.35
C ASP A 224 9.48 -19.72 4.98
N GLU A 225 10.46 -19.81 5.88
CA GLU A 225 11.84 -19.36 5.69
C GLU A 225 12.53 -20.16 4.57
N LEU A 226 12.42 -21.50 4.57
CA LEU A 226 13.00 -22.35 3.53
C LEU A 226 12.53 -21.94 2.13
N PHE A 227 11.21 -21.81 1.94
CA PHE A 227 10.68 -21.51 0.62
C PHE A 227 10.94 -20.06 0.20
N ALA A 228 11.00 -19.12 1.15
CA ALA A 228 11.41 -17.75 0.86
C ALA A 228 12.88 -17.68 0.39
N ASP A 229 13.79 -18.39 1.07
CA ASP A 229 15.20 -18.45 0.69
C ASP A 229 15.42 -19.18 -0.63
N LEU A 230 14.72 -20.31 -0.85
CA LEU A 230 14.77 -21.04 -2.11
C LEU A 230 14.25 -20.18 -3.28
N ASP A 231 13.16 -19.45 -3.10
CA ASP A 231 12.63 -18.57 -4.13
C ASP A 231 13.68 -17.51 -4.52
N LYS A 232 14.32 -16.89 -3.53
CA LYS A 232 15.35 -15.88 -3.72
C LYS A 232 16.60 -16.42 -4.39
N GLU A 233 17.14 -17.56 -3.95
CA GLU A 233 18.34 -18.17 -4.51
C GLU A 233 18.11 -18.71 -5.93
N LEU A 234 16.91 -19.22 -6.19
CA LEU A 234 16.49 -19.71 -7.52
C LEU A 234 15.80 -18.63 -8.34
N ALA A 235 16.00 -17.35 -8.02
CA ALA A 235 15.49 -16.25 -8.81
C ALA A 235 16.00 -16.36 -10.26
N ARG A 236 15.08 -16.21 -11.23
CA ARG A 236 15.36 -16.32 -12.67
C ARG A 236 15.81 -17.70 -13.17
N GLN A 237 15.79 -18.72 -12.32
CA GLN A 237 15.91 -20.11 -12.75
C GLN A 237 14.53 -20.59 -13.23
N GLN A 238 14.50 -21.24 -14.40
CA GLN A 238 13.25 -21.75 -14.98
C GLN A 238 13.52 -23.04 -15.73
N ARG A 239 12.59 -24.00 -15.62
CA ARG A 239 12.63 -25.24 -16.40
C ARG A 239 11.66 -25.13 -17.58
N ASN A 240 12.18 -25.24 -18.80
CA ASN A 240 11.36 -25.23 -20.01
C ASN A 240 10.69 -26.59 -20.18
N LEU A 241 9.36 -26.65 -20.07
CA LEU A 241 8.58 -27.89 -20.17
C LEU A 241 7.79 -28.01 -21.49
N GLY A 242 8.00 -27.12 -22.48
CA GLY A 242 7.39 -27.21 -23.83
C GLY A 242 6.06 -26.45 -23.99
N ALA A 243 5.09 -26.94 -24.77
CA ALA A 243 3.71 -26.41 -24.76
C ALA A 243 2.90 -27.06 -23.62
N PRO A 244 1.91 -26.38 -23.01
CA PRO A 244 0.97 -27.04 -22.11
C PRO A 244 0.23 -28.18 -22.83
N ILE A 245 -0.06 -29.28 -22.12
CA ILE A 245 -0.94 -30.33 -22.62
C ILE A 245 -2.33 -29.71 -22.78
N ALA A 246 -2.97 -29.92 -23.93
CA ALA A 246 -4.28 -29.36 -24.25
C ALA A 246 -5.30 -29.78 -23.20
N ASP A 247 -5.76 -28.80 -22.41
CA ASP A 247 -6.77 -29.03 -21.37
C ASP A 247 -8.17 -28.63 -21.86
N ALA A 248 -9.19 -29.02 -21.09
CA ALA A 248 -10.62 -28.84 -21.39
C ALA A 248 -11.00 -27.45 -21.93
N MET A 249 -11.94 -27.43 -22.90
CA MET A 249 -12.48 -26.28 -23.67
C MET A 249 -11.73 -24.93 -23.49
N PRO A 250 -10.87 -24.52 -24.45
CA PRO A 250 -10.12 -23.28 -24.33
C PRO A 250 -11.05 -22.07 -24.20
N ASP A 251 -10.69 -21.16 -23.28
CA ASP A 251 -11.27 -19.82 -23.18
C ASP A 251 -11.20 -19.12 -24.54
N PHE A 252 -12.08 -18.15 -24.78
CA PHE A 252 -12.21 -17.54 -26.10
C PHE A 252 -10.87 -17.04 -26.67
N ASP A 253 -10.06 -16.37 -25.85
CA ASP A 253 -8.82 -15.75 -26.28
C ASP A 253 -7.64 -16.73 -26.47
N ASP A 254 -7.75 -17.95 -25.95
CA ASP A 254 -6.80 -19.05 -26.15
C ASP A 254 -7.02 -19.81 -27.47
N ARG A 255 -8.14 -19.58 -28.16
CA ARG A 255 -8.46 -20.28 -29.42
C ARG A 255 -7.50 -19.86 -30.55
N PRO A 256 -7.18 -20.76 -31.49
CA PRO A 256 -6.40 -20.39 -32.67
C PRO A 256 -7.17 -19.36 -33.52
N MET A 257 -6.49 -18.29 -33.94
CA MET A 257 -7.06 -17.36 -34.91
C MET A 257 -6.91 -17.93 -36.33
N GLU A 258 -8.04 -18.21 -36.98
CA GLU A 258 -8.02 -18.73 -38.34
C GLU A 258 -7.42 -17.73 -39.33
N GLY A 259 -6.54 -18.23 -40.21
CA GLY A 259 -5.86 -17.43 -41.23
C GLY A 259 -4.73 -16.51 -40.71
N ALA A 260 -4.49 -16.47 -39.39
CA ALA A 260 -3.38 -15.73 -38.81
C ALA A 260 -2.09 -16.56 -38.80
N THR A 261 -0.96 -15.90 -39.05
CA THR A 261 0.38 -16.50 -39.03
C THR A 261 1.32 -15.69 -38.14
N LEU A 262 2.49 -16.25 -37.83
CA LEU A 262 3.50 -15.52 -37.04
C LEU A 262 3.96 -14.21 -37.72
N ALA A 263 3.86 -14.11 -39.05
CA ALA A 263 4.22 -12.90 -39.79
C ALA A 263 3.24 -11.74 -39.59
N ASP A 264 2.00 -12.04 -39.19
CA ASP A 264 0.99 -11.03 -38.88
C ASP A 264 1.22 -10.38 -37.50
N LEU A 265 2.13 -10.93 -36.69
CA LEU A 265 2.50 -10.41 -35.38
C LEU A 265 3.72 -9.47 -35.45
N ASP A 266 3.70 -8.45 -34.62
CA ASP A 266 4.83 -7.62 -34.28
C ASP A 266 5.69 -8.33 -33.22
N LEU A 267 6.72 -9.03 -33.70
CA LEU A 267 7.61 -9.80 -32.85
C LEU A 267 8.52 -8.93 -31.98
N ASP A 268 8.78 -7.68 -32.37
CA ASP A 268 9.57 -6.75 -31.56
C ASP A 268 8.76 -6.29 -30.35
N LEU A 269 7.47 -5.96 -30.58
CA LEU A 269 6.52 -5.69 -29.50
C LEU A 269 6.35 -6.92 -28.60
N ALA A 270 6.19 -8.11 -29.18
CA ALA A 270 6.07 -9.35 -28.42
C ALA A 270 7.32 -9.63 -27.57
N LEU A 271 8.51 -9.40 -28.09
CA LEU A 271 9.77 -9.53 -27.35
C LEU A 271 9.84 -8.50 -26.21
N HIS A 272 9.51 -7.24 -26.48
CA HIS A 272 9.50 -6.19 -25.47
C HIS A 272 8.55 -6.53 -24.30
N THR A 273 7.32 -6.94 -24.62
CA THR A 273 6.31 -7.35 -23.63
C THR A 273 6.77 -8.59 -22.86
N ALA A 274 7.37 -9.57 -23.53
CA ALA A 274 7.89 -10.77 -22.89
C ALA A 274 9.02 -10.47 -21.88
N LEU A 275 9.90 -9.50 -22.18
CA LEU A 275 10.94 -9.07 -21.24
C LEU A 275 10.34 -8.42 -19.98
N GLN A 276 9.33 -7.56 -20.13
CA GLN A 276 8.63 -6.95 -18.99
C GLN A 276 7.92 -8.00 -18.14
N TYR A 277 7.22 -8.91 -18.80
CA TYR A 277 6.53 -10.04 -18.19
C TYR A 277 7.50 -10.93 -17.38
N SER A 278 8.61 -11.34 -17.98
CA SER A 278 9.61 -12.17 -17.30
C SER A 278 10.21 -11.49 -16.08
N ARG A 279 10.45 -10.17 -16.13
CA ARG A 279 10.97 -9.41 -14.99
C ARG A 279 9.98 -9.36 -13.82
N LYS A 280 8.70 -9.12 -14.11
CA LYS A 280 7.64 -9.05 -13.08
C LYS A 280 7.45 -10.39 -12.37
N LEU A 281 7.51 -11.50 -13.11
CA LEU A 281 7.28 -12.85 -12.56
C LEU A 281 8.57 -13.60 -12.19
N GLY A 282 9.74 -12.95 -12.27
CA GLY A 282 11.02 -13.59 -11.95
C GLY A 282 11.38 -14.76 -12.88
N LEU A 283 10.84 -14.79 -14.09
CA LEU A 283 11.13 -15.80 -15.11
C LEU A 283 12.43 -15.50 -15.86
N ARG A 284 12.90 -16.46 -16.66
CA ARG A 284 14.04 -16.24 -17.55
C ARG A 284 13.64 -15.27 -18.67
N GLU A 285 14.47 -14.26 -18.92
CA GLU A 285 14.23 -13.31 -20.03
C GLU A 285 14.46 -14.00 -21.38
N PRO A 286 13.47 -13.98 -22.30
CA PRO A 286 13.63 -14.57 -23.63
C PRO A 286 14.51 -13.70 -24.54
N MET A 287 15.18 -14.36 -25.49
CA MET A 287 15.87 -13.71 -26.61
C MET A 287 15.05 -13.87 -27.89
N ALA A 288 15.38 -13.15 -28.96
CA ALA A 288 14.70 -13.29 -30.25
C ALA A 288 14.58 -14.75 -30.73
N GLY A 289 15.64 -15.55 -30.57
CA GLY A 289 15.64 -16.98 -30.94
C GLY A 289 14.78 -17.88 -30.05
N THR A 290 14.44 -17.46 -28.83
CA THR A 290 13.62 -18.24 -27.88
C THR A 290 12.21 -17.68 -27.69
N LEU A 291 11.91 -16.52 -28.27
CA LEU A 291 10.59 -15.85 -28.17
C LEU A 291 9.45 -16.78 -28.58
N LYS A 292 9.64 -17.55 -29.67
CA LYS A 292 8.64 -18.46 -30.17
C LYS A 292 8.26 -19.56 -29.16
N VAL A 293 9.25 -20.08 -28.43
CA VAL A 293 9.02 -21.06 -27.35
C VAL A 293 8.25 -20.41 -26.21
N PHE A 294 8.65 -19.19 -25.84
CA PHE A 294 8.00 -18.42 -24.79
C PHE A 294 6.53 -18.11 -25.11
N LEU A 295 6.23 -17.67 -26.34
CA LEU A 295 4.85 -17.43 -26.78
C LEU A 295 4.00 -18.72 -26.75
N ARG A 296 4.61 -19.87 -27.05
CA ARG A 296 3.93 -21.18 -26.94
C ARG A 296 3.67 -21.58 -25.49
N GLU A 297 4.60 -21.29 -24.58
CA GLU A 297 4.43 -21.51 -23.14
C GLU A 297 3.30 -20.65 -22.56
N LEU A 298 3.15 -19.41 -23.03
CA LEU A 298 2.04 -18.53 -22.69
C LEU A 298 0.74 -18.86 -23.43
N GLY A 299 0.74 -19.84 -24.34
CA GLY A 299 -0.37 -20.22 -25.24
C GLY A 299 -0.84 -19.12 -26.18
N LEU A 300 0.05 -18.18 -26.49
CA LEU A 300 -0.11 -17.18 -27.55
C LEU A 300 0.21 -17.77 -28.93
N LEU A 301 0.93 -18.90 -28.96
CA LEU A 301 1.04 -19.77 -30.13
C LEU A 301 0.50 -21.15 -29.78
N VAL A 302 -0.43 -21.66 -30.60
CA VAL A 302 -1.12 -22.94 -30.40
C VAL A 302 -1.01 -23.82 -31.64
N ASP A 303 -1.01 -25.13 -31.45
CA ASP A 303 -1.07 -26.09 -32.56
C ASP A 303 -2.54 -26.31 -32.96
N ALA A 304 -2.87 -26.04 -34.22
CA ALA A 304 -4.19 -26.27 -34.79
C ALA A 304 -4.07 -27.23 -35.98
N GLY A 305 -4.14 -28.53 -35.71
CA GLY A 305 -4.09 -29.58 -36.74
C GLY A 305 -2.71 -29.77 -37.34
N GLY A 306 -1.65 -29.70 -36.54
CA GLY A 306 -0.24 -29.80 -36.96
C GLY A 306 0.33 -28.51 -37.56
N VAL A 307 -0.46 -27.43 -37.58
CA VAL A 307 -0.04 -26.10 -38.03
C VAL A 307 -0.07 -25.17 -36.83
N GLU A 308 1.08 -24.59 -36.52
CA GLU A 308 1.21 -23.61 -35.46
C GLU A 308 0.60 -22.26 -35.88
N ARG A 309 -0.29 -21.73 -35.04
CA ARG A 309 -1.02 -20.48 -35.29
C ARG A 309 -1.02 -19.57 -34.06
N PRO A 310 -1.06 -18.24 -34.25
CA PRO A 310 -1.37 -17.30 -33.19
C PRO A 310 -2.74 -17.58 -32.57
N SER A 311 -2.85 -17.42 -31.25
CA SER A 311 -4.15 -17.36 -30.58
C SER A 311 -4.85 -16.02 -30.84
N ILE A 312 -6.14 -15.93 -30.51
CA ILE A 312 -6.88 -14.67 -30.56
C ILE A 312 -6.20 -13.59 -29.70
N ALA A 313 -5.76 -13.95 -28.48
CA ALA A 313 -5.02 -13.05 -27.60
C ALA A 313 -3.73 -12.53 -28.26
N ALA A 314 -2.97 -13.39 -28.93
CA ALA A 314 -1.73 -13.00 -29.60
C ALA A 314 -1.97 -11.98 -30.71
N VAL A 315 -3.03 -12.16 -31.50
CA VAL A 315 -3.43 -11.20 -32.54
C VAL A 315 -3.88 -9.89 -31.92
N LEU A 316 -4.68 -9.90 -30.84
CA LEU A 316 -5.12 -8.68 -30.17
C LEU A 316 -3.97 -7.91 -29.52
N LEU A 317 -3.00 -8.59 -28.91
CA LEU A 317 -1.86 -7.98 -28.22
C LEU A 317 -0.77 -7.50 -29.18
N PHE A 318 -0.43 -8.31 -30.17
CA PHE A 318 0.76 -8.14 -31.00
C PHE A 318 0.46 -8.07 -32.49
N GLY A 319 -0.79 -8.16 -32.93
CA GLY A 319 -1.13 -8.05 -34.34
C GLY A 319 -0.67 -6.70 -34.91
N ARG A 320 -0.08 -6.73 -36.12
CA ARG A 320 0.20 -5.52 -36.90
C ARG A 320 -1.11 -4.88 -37.39
N GLU A 321 -2.05 -5.73 -37.84
CA GLU A 321 -3.38 -5.34 -38.32
C GLU A 321 -4.46 -6.28 -37.76
N PRO A 322 -4.74 -6.23 -36.43
CA PRO A 322 -5.67 -7.17 -35.80
C PRO A 322 -7.10 -7.05 -36.36
N GLN A 323 -7.49 -5.86 -36.84
CA GLN A 323 -8.81 -5.64 -37.44
C GLN A 323 -9.02 -6.40 -38.76
N ARG A 324 -7.97 -6.96 -39.39
CA ARG A 324 -8.14 -7.90 -40.52
C ARG A 324 -8.89 -9.17 -40.11
N PHE A 325 -8.67 -9.61 -38.86
CA PHE A 325 -9.25 -10.83 -38.30
C PHE A 325 -10.47 -10.53 -37.42
N LEU A 326 -10.41 -9.45 -36.65
CA LEU A 326 -11.48 -8.99 -35.76
C LEU A 326 -11.84 -7.53 -36.08
N PRO A 327 -12.62 -7.25 -37.14
CA PRO A 327 -12.94 -5.89 -37.57
C PRO A 327 -13.63 -5.06 -36.47
N HIS A 328 -14.36 -5.74 -35.58
CA HIS A 328 -15.05 -5.13 -34.46
C HIS A 328 -14.16 -4.86 -33.24
N ALA A 329 -12.93 -5.38 -33.18
CA ALA A 329 -11.99 -5.19 -32.06
C ALA A 329 -11.41 -3.77 -32.02
N VAL A 330 -12.28 -2.79 -31.88
CA VAL A 330 -12.02 -1.36 -31.84
C VAL A 330 -12.75 -0.74 -30.67
N VAL A 331 -12.27 0.42 -30.22
CA VAL A 331 -12.96 1.26 -29.23
C VAL A 331 -13.45 2.53 -29.93
N THR A 332 -14.70 2.93 -29.68
CA THR A 332 -15.23 4.18 -30.23
C THR A 332 -15.47 5.18 -29.11
N ALA A 333 -14.80 6.33 -29.15
CA ALA A 333 -15.03 7.40 -28.19
C ALA A 333 -15.76 8.59 -28.82
N THR A 334 -16.66 9.20 -28.07
CA THR A 334 -17.41 10.38 -28.52
C THR A 334 -17.41 11.46 -27.44
N ILE A 335 -17.16 12.71 -27.83
CA ILE A 335 -17.32 13.88 -26.96
C ILE A 335 -18.64 14.58 -27.30
N ASP A 336 -19.52 14.73 -26.32
CA ASP A 336 -20.83 15.41 -26.40
C ASP A 336 -21.68 14.99 -27.61
N GLY A 337 -21.60 13.72 -28.01
CA GLY A 337 -22.32 13.18 -29.18
C GLY A 337 -21.86 13.71 -30.54
N LYS A 338 -20.81 14.54 -30.61
CA LYS A 338 -20.39 15.24 -31.85
C LYS A 338 -19.03 14.78 -32.37
N LYS A 339 -18.00 14.81 -31.52
CA LYS A 339 -16.63 14.47 -31.92
C LYS A 339 -16.40 12.97 -31.73
N ARG A 340 -16.61 12.17 -32.77
CA ARG A 340 -16.38 10.70 -32.74
C ARG A 340 -14.96 10.37 -33.21
N LYS A 341 -14.25 9.56 -32.43
CA LYS A 341 -12.95 8.96 -32.76
C LYS A 341 -13.05 7.44 -32.63
N VAL A 342 -12.39 6.72 -33.52
CA VAL A 342 -12.27 5.25 -33.46
C VAL A 342 -10.80 4.90 -33.24
N PHE A 343 -10.54 4.06 -32.25
CA PHE A 343 -9.21 3.56 -31.92
C PHE A 343 -9.05 2.16 -32.50
N THR A 344 -8.01 1.97 -33.31
CA THR A 344 -7.70 0.75 -34.05
C THR A 344 -6.28 0.27 -33.73
N GLY A 345 -5.84 -0.83 -34.33
CA GLY A 345 -4.55 -1.44 -34.02
C GLY A 345 -4.65 -2.43 -32.85
N ASN A 346 -3.49 -2.89 -32.37
CA ASN A 346 -3.44 -3.80 -31.21
C ASN A 346 -3.78 -3.10 -29.90
N LEU A 347 -4.01 -3.90 -28.85
CA LEU A 347 -4.45 -3.38 -27.55
C LEU A 347 -3.42 -2.46 -26.89
N SER A 348 -2.14 -2.65 -27.15
CA SER A 348 -1.08 -1.75 -26.66
C SER A 348 -1.21 -0.36 -27.28
N MET A 349 -1.43 -0.27 -28.59
CA MET A 349 -1.67 0.99 -29.29
C MET A 349 -2.99 1.64 -28.84
N GLN A 350 -4.09 0.87 -28.84
CA GLN A 350 -5.41 1.38 -28.42
C GLN A 350 -5.35 1.94 -27.00
N ARG A 351 -4.66 1.27 -26.06
CA ARG A 351 -4.46 1.77 -24.71
C ARG A 351 -3.74 3.11 -24.68
N SER A 352 -2.59 3.23 -25.34
CA SER A 352 -1.81 4.47 -25.33
C SER A 352 -2.62 5.63 -25.91
N GLU A 353 -3.27 5.43 -27.06
CA GLU A 353 -4.08 6.45 -27.69
C GLU A 353 -5.34 6.83 -26.89
N LEU A 354 -5.96 5.85 -26.19
CA LEU A 354 -7.10 6.10 -25.31
C LEU A 354 -6.69 6.94 -24.10
N LEU A 355 -5.56 6.63 -23.47
CA LEU A 355 -5.04 7.42 -22.34
C LEU A 355 -4.73 8.85 -22.78
N GLU A 356 -4.04 9.03 -23.90
CA GLU A 356 -3.80 10.36 -24.48
C GLU A 356 -5.09 11.11 -24.79
N TRP A 357 -6.13 10.42 -25.28
CA TRP A 357 -7.44 11.02 -25.53
C TRP A 357 -8.16 11.41 -24.23
N LEU A 358 -8.08 10.58 -23.18
CA LEU A 358 -8.65 10.85 -21.87
C LEU A 358 -7.95 12.03 -21.16
N GLU A 359 -6.71 12.33 -21.51
CA GLU A 359 -5.97 13.49 -21.00
C GLU A 359 -6.29 14.82 -21.69
N GLN A 360 -7.04 14.79 -22.81
CA GLN A 360 -7.37 16.00 -23.54
C GLN A 360 -8.21 16.96 -22.67
N PRO A 361 -7.97 18.29 -22.74
CA PRO A 361 -8.74 19.26 -21.96
C PRO A 361 -10.26 19.21 -22.19
N ASP A 362 -10.70 18.80 -23.38
CA ASP A 362 -12.11 18.62 -23.75
C ASP A 362 -12.76 17.40 -23.05
N VAL A 363 -11.94 16.47 -22.52
CA VAL A 363 -12.38 15.21 -21.90
C VAL A 363 -12.13 15.23 -20.38
N ASN A 364 -10.94 15.65 -19.95
CA ASN A 364 -10.55 15.79 -18.55
C ASN A 364 -10.08 17.23 -18.26
N PRO A 365 -11.01 18.19 -18.16
CA PRO A 365 -10.69 19.60 -17.96
C PRO A 365 -10.06 19.85 -16.60
N ILE A 366 -9.29 20.94 -16.48
CA ILE A 366 -8.80 21.44 -15.19
C ILE A 366 -9.93 22.23 -14.53
N LEU A 367 -10.38 21.76 -13.37
CA LEU A 367 -11.39 22.40 -12.53
C LEU A 367 -10.73 23.31 -11.49
N LYS A 368 -11.40 24.42 -11.18
CA LYS A 368 -11.03 25.32 -10.08
C LYS A 368 -11.89 25.01 -8.88
N VAL A 369 -11.40 24.14 -8.01
CA VAL A 369 -12.13 23.76 -6.79
C VAL A 369 -11.90 24.82 -5.72
N LYS A 370 -12.99 25.32 -5.13
CA LYS A 370 -12.94 26.35 -4.08
C LYS A 370 -12.85 25.69 -2.71
N VAL A 371 -11.63 25.48 -2.23
CA VAL A 371 -11.38 24.96 -0.88
C VAL A 371 -11.25 26.15 0.07
N ARG A 372 -12.32 26.41 0.84
CA ARG A 372 -12.36 27.40 1.95
C ARG A 372 -11.71 28.77 1.67
N GLY A 373 -11.86 29.28 0.44
CA GLY A 373 -11.37 30.61 0.04
C GLY A 373 -10.02 30.62 -0.70
N LYS A 374 -9.36 29.47 -0.86
CA LYS A 374 -8.28 29.26 -1.84
C LYS A 374 -8.81 28.51 -3.05
N HIS A 375 -8.27 28.82 -4.22
CA HIS A 375 -8.55 28.08 -5.45
C HIS A 375 -7.45 27.04 -5.62
N GLU A 376 -7.83 25.78 -5.77
CA GLU A 376 -6.93 24.73 -6.22
C GLU A 376 -7.30 24.30 -7.63
N GLU A 377 -6.30 24.16 -8.49
CA GLU A 377 -6.46 23.66 -9.85
C GLU A 377 -6.17 22.15 -9.86
N ARG A 378 -7.17 21.35 -10.21
CA ARG A 378 -7.04 19.88 -10.34
C ARG A 378 -7.78 19.40 -11.58
N ARG A 379 -7.35 18.29 -12.17
CA ARG A 379 -8.09 17.64 -13.26
C ARG A 379 -9.44 17.11 -12.74
N ALA A 380 -10.46 17.10 -13.60
CA ALA A 380 -11.83 16.67 -13.26
C ALA A 380 -11.92 15.20 -12.82
N PHE A 381 -11.05 14.36 -13.38
CA PHE A 381 -10.98 12.94 -13.08
C PHE A 381 -9.56 12.54 -12.71
N HIS A 382 -9.44 11.69 -11.68
CA HIS A 382 -8.16 11.17 -11.23
C HIS A 382 -7.54 10.23 -12.27
N GLU A 383 -6.26 10.44 -12.60
CA GLU A 383 -5.56 9.70 -13.66
C GLU A 383 -5.60 8.18 -13.44
N ARG A 384 -5.38 7.73 -12.20
CA ARG A 384 -5.42 6.31 -11.83
C ARG A 384 -6.79 5.67 -12.07
N ALA A 385 -7.89 6.40 -11.84
CA ALA A 385 -9.23 5.88 -12.11
C ALA A 385 -9.48 5.70 -13.61
N LEU A 386 -9.02 6.66 -14.42
CA LEU A 386 -9.12 6.59 -15.87
C LEU A 386 -8.27 5.45 -16.46
N ILE A 387 -7.06 5.25 -15.95
CA ILE A 387 -6.20 4.12 -16.33
C ILE A 387 -6.90 2.79 -16.04
N GLU A 388 -7.43 2.63 -14.83
CA GLU A 388 -8.09 1.39 -14.40
C GLU A 388 -9.35 1.10 -15.22
N LEU A 389 -10.20 2.12 -15.46
CA LEU A 389 -11.38 1.97 -16.33
C LEU A 389 -11.01 1.67 -17.79
N CYS A 390 -9.93 2.27 -18.31
CA CYS A 390 -9.43 1.99 -19.65
C CYS A 390 -8.94 0.54 -19.78
N ILE A 391 -8.21 0.03 -18.80
CA ILE A 391 -7.73 -1.35 -18.80
C ILE A 391 -8.91 -2.32 -18.70
N ASN A 392 -9.85 -2.05 -17.79
CA ASN A 392 -11.04 -2.88 -17.64
C ASN A 392 -11.85 -2.93 -18.94
N LEU A 393 -11.98 -1.80 -19.64
CA LEU A 393 -12.63 -1.74 -20.94
C LEU A 393 -11.95 -2.66 -21.97
N LEU A 394 -10.62 -2.68 -22.05
CA LEU A 394 -9.89 -3.46 -23.06
C LEU A 394 -9.81 -4.95 -22.70
N VAL A 395 -9.48 -5.27 -21.45
CA VAL A 395 -9.12 -6.63 -21.03
C VAL A 395 -10.35 -7.49 -20.72
N HIS A 396 -11.42 -6.90 -20.17
CA HIS A 396 -12.64 -7.64 -19.81
C HIS A 396 -13.73 -7.60 -20.89
N ARG A 397 -13.43 -7.04 -22.07
CA ARG A 397 -14.35 -6.98 -23.20
C ARG A 397 -14.75 -8.36 -23.72
N ASP A 398 -16.01 -8.50 -24.12
CA ASP A 398 -16.43 -9.61 -24.97
C ASP A 398 -15.96 -9.39 -26.41
N TYR A 399 -14.92 -10.11 -26.83
CA TYR A 399 -14.41 -10.04 -28.20
C TYR A 399 -15.18 -10.97 -29.17
N ASP A 400 -16.12 -11.77 -28.68
CA ASP A 400 -17.06 -12.51 -29.53
C ASP A 400 -18.24 -11.60 -29.97
N ASP A 401 -18.58 -10.62 -29.14
CA ASP A 401 -19.57 -9.60 -29.49
C ASP A 401 -19.03 -8.64 -30.56
N ARG A 402 -19.77 -8.55 -31.68
CA ARG A 402 -19.41 -7.73 -32.85
C ARG A 402 -19.60 -6.23 -32.64
N ARG A 403 -20.20 -5.80 -31.54
CA ARG A 403 -20.35 -4.38 -31.19
C ARG A 403 -19.01 -3.84 -30.65
N PRO A 404 -18.64 -2.58 -30.98
CA PRO A 404 -17.46 -1.96 -30.40
C PRO A 404 -17.67 -1.62 -28.92
N ALA A 405 -16.59 -1.61 -28.15
CA ALA A 405 -16.60 -0.95 -26.85
C ALA A 405 -16.72 0.57 -27.04
N THR A 406 -17.43 1.25 -26.15
CA THR A 406 -17.74 2.68 -26.34
C THR A 406 -17.33 3.53 -25.15
N LEU A 407 -16.79 4.72 -25.43
CA LEU A 407 -16.61 5.79 -24.46
C LEU A 407 -17.47 6.99 -24.84
N GLU A 408 -18.16 7.56 -23.87
CA GLU A 408 -18.92 8.80 -24.03
C GLU A 408 -18.47 9.81 -22.98
N ALA A 409 -17.69 10.80 -23.41
CA ALA A 409 -17.31 11.94 -22.57
C ALA A 409 -18.37 13.03 -22.70
N ARG A 410 -18.93 13.45 -21.57
CA ARG A 410 -19.89 14.55 -21.48
C ARG A 410 -19.21 15.70 -20.75
N GLY A 411 -18.92 16.78 -21.47
CA GLY A 411 -17.97 17.84 -21.07
C GLY A 411 -18.25 18.56 -19.74
N ASN A 412 -19.39 18.30 -19.09
CA ASN A 412 -19.77 18.85 -17.78
C ASN A 412 -20.45 17.83 -16.85
N ASN A 413 -20.24 16.53 -17.03
CA ASN A 413 -20.91 15.54 -16.17
C ASN A 413 -20.03 14.34 -15.82
N GLY A 414 -19.40 13.72 -16.81
CA GLY A 414 -18.74 12.43 -16.58
C GLY A 414 -18.31 11.76 -17.87
N ILE A 415 -17.58 10.66 -17.71
CA ILE A 415 -17.15 9.77 -18.78
C ILE A 415 -17.79 8.42 -18.55
N SER A 416 -18.52 7.92 -19.56
CA SER A 416 -19.08 6.57 -19.55
C SER A 416 -18.20 5.63 -20.36
N PHE A 417 -17.89 4.48 -19.77
CA PHE A 417 -17.19 3.34 -20.36
C PHE A 417 -18.19 2.20 -20.48
N GLN A 418 -18.41 1.66 -21.67
CA GLN A 418 -19.37 0.59 -21.90
C GLN A 418 -18.74 -0.55 -22.71
N ASN A 419 -18.81 -1.76 -22.15
CA ASN A 419 -18.45 -3.00 -22.83
C ASN A 419 -19.71 -3.77 -23.21
N PRO A 420 -19.84 -4.22 -24.47
CA PRO A 420 -20.97 -5.03 -24.88
C PRO A 420 -20.88 -6.44 -24.31
N GLY A 421 -22.04 -7.02 -24.01
CA GLY A 421 -22.19 -8.42 -23.60
C GLY A 421 -22.28 -8.63 -22.08
N ARG A 422 -22.85 -9.79 -21.70
CA ARG A 422 -23.16 -10.17 -20.31
C ARG A 422 -21.94 -10.23 -19.39
N LEU A 423 -22.13 -10.05 -18.08
CA LEU A 423 -21.09 -10.42 -17.13
C LEU A 423 -20.91 -11.95 -17.08
N PRO A 424 -19.70 -12.45 -16.76
CA PRO A 424 -19.50 -13.87 -16.49
C PRO A 424 -20.43 -14.36 -15.36
N GLU A 425 -21.02 -15.55 -15.50
CA GLU A 425 -22.03 -16.08 -14.56
C GLU A 425 -21.53 -16.08 -13.10
N ARG A 426 -20.27 -16.48 -12.88
CA ARG A 426 -19.62 -16.48 -11.55
C ARG A 426 -19.57 -15.11 -10.86
N VAL A 427 -19.57 -14.03 -11.63
CA VAL A 427 -19.59 -12.65 -11.12
C VAL A 427 -21.04 -12.21 -10.92
N ALA A 428 -21.89 -12.47 -11.91
CA ALA A 428 -23.30 -12.11 -11.86
C ALA A 428 -24.01 -12.70 -10.63
N ASP A 429 -23.77 -13.97 -10.30
CA ASP A 429 -24.39 -14.66 -9.15
C ASP A 429 -24.02 -14.05 -7.78
N ARG A 430 -22.91 -13.31 -7.72
CA ARG A 430 -22.39 -12.71 -6.49
C ARG A 430 -22.66 -11.20 -6.39
N LEU A 431 -23.26 -10.60 -7.42
CA LEU A 431 -23.60 -9.19 -7.46
C LEU A 431 -25.07 -8.97 -7.09
N THR A 432 -25.30 -8.05 -6.17
CA THR A 432 -26.65 -7.58 -5.84
C THR A 432 -26.95 -6.30 -6.60
N LEU A 433 -27.88 -6.36 -7.55
CA LEU A 433 -28.28 -5.21 -8.38
C LEU A 433 -29.46 -4.46 -7.76
N ASP A 434 -29.43 -3.13 -7.82
CA ASP A 434 -30.58 -2.28 -7.46
C ASP A 434 -31.64 -2.23 -8.58
N ALA A 435 -32.76 -1.52 -8.34
CA ALA A 435 -33.86 -1.38 -9.30
C ALA A 435 -33.46 -0.67 -10.63
N ARG A 436 -32.29 -0.03 -10.66
CA ARG A 436 -31.71 0.62 -11.85
C ARG A 436 -30.54 -0.18 -12.43
N GLY A 437 -30.31 -1.40 -11.93
CA GLY A 437 -29.23 -2.28 -12.36
C GLY A 437 -27.85 -1.86 -11.87
N ARG A 438 -27.74 -1.02 -10.83
CA ARG A 438 -26.46 -0.59 -10.26
C ARG A 438 -25.99 -1.56 -9.19
N PHE A 439 -24.68 -1.65 -9.01
CA PHE A 439 -24.06 -2.45 -7.94
C PHE A 439 -22.84 -1.76 -7.34
N GLU A 440 -22.55 -2.10 -6.09
CA GLU A 440 -21.31 -1.70 -5.42
C GLU A 440 -20.20 -2.72 -5.73
N PRO A 441 -18.97 -2.29 -6.03
CA PRO A 441 -17.84 -3.20 -6.22
C PRO A 441 -17.60 -4.10 -5.01
N VAL A 442 -17.46 -5.41 -5.26
CA VAL A 442 -17.15 -6.39 -4.22
C VAL A 442 -15.65 -6.66 -4.22
N HIS A 443 -15.00 -6.48 -3.08
CA HIS A 443 -13.57 -6.79 -2.93
C HIS A 443 -13.29 -8.27 -3.23
N GLU A 444 -12.16 -8.53 -3.90
CA GLU A 444 -11.67 -9.88 -4.24
C GLU A 444 -12.55 -10.67 -5.24
N LEU A 445 -13.61 -10.06 -5.80
CA LEU A 445 -14.43 -10.70 -6.82
C LEU A 445 -13.79 -10.53 -8.20
N THR A 446 -13.11 -11.56 -8.70
CA THR A 446 -12.48 -11.57 -10.04
C THR A 446 -12.87 -12.80 -10.85
N SER A 447 -13.25 -12.57 -12.11
CA SER A 447 -13.42 -13.63 -13.11
C SER A 447 -12.93 -13.11 -14.46
N PRO A 448 -11.70 -13.44 -14.89
CA PRO A 448 -11.17 -12.99 -16.17
C PRO A 448 -11.93 -13.69 -17.31
N ARG A 449 -12.50 -12.90 -18.23
CA ARG A 449 -13.15 -13.39 -19.45
C ARG A 449 -12.12 -13.76 -20.53
N ASN A 450 -11.09 -12.92 -20.66
CA ASN A 450 -9.97 -13.12 -21.57
C ASN A 450 -8.73 -13.43 -20.73
N ARG A 451 -8.50 -14.72 -20.53
CA ARG A 451 -7.53 -15.22 -19.55
C ARG A 451 -6.11 -14.82 -19.93
N ALA A 452 -5.73 -15.01 -21.19
CA ALA A 452 -4.41 -14.70 -21.71
C ALA A 452 -4.18 -13.18 -21.82
N LEU A 453 -5.22 -12.39 -22.11
CA LEU A 453 -5.12 -10.93 -22.06
C LEU A 453 -4.85 -10.43 -20.63
N CYS A 454 -5.62 -10.88 -19.63
CA CYS A 454 -5.39 -10.55 -18.23
C CYS A 454 -3.98 -10.94 -17.78
N ASP A 455 -3.49 -12.11 -18.24
CA ASP A 455 -2.16 -12.62 -17.96
C ASP A 455 -1.07 -11.63 -18.35
N VAL A 456 -1.06 -11.27 -19.63
CA VAL A 456 -0.04 -10.41 -20.22
C VAL A 456 -0.10 -9.01 -19.63
N PHE A 457 -1.29 -8.44 -19.42
CA PHE A 457 -1.44 -7.11 -18.80
C PHE A 457 -0.97 -7.07 -17.35
N TYR A 458 -1.18 -8.14 -16.59
CA TYR A 458 -0.62 -8.26 -15.23
C TYR A 458 0.91 -8.35 -15.26
N GLY A 459 1.47 -9.20 -16.14
CA GLY A 459 2.92 -9.33 -16.27
C GLY A 459 3.62 -8.05 -16.75
N MET A 460 2.94 -7.20 -17.51
CA MET A 460 3.45 -5.87 -17.87
C MET A 460 3.37 -4.83 -16.73
N SER A 461 2.88 -5.19 -15.54
CA SER A 461 2.60 -4.28 -14.42
C SER A 461 1.61 -3.16 -14.77
N VAL A 462 0.68 -3.46 -15.68
CA VAL A 462 -0.35 -2.52 -16.13
C VAL A 462 -1.61 -2.65 -15.30
N MET A 463 -1.92 -3.86 -14.82
CA MET A 463 -3.05 -4.14 -13.93
C MET A 463 -2.59 -4.93 -12.70
N GLU A 464 -3.37 -4.89 -11.64
CA GLU A 464 -3.23 -5.75 -10.46
C GLU A 464 -4.37 -6.77 -10.39
N ARG A 465 -4.14 -7.92 -9.74
CA ARG A 465 -5.08 -9.06 -9.73
C ARG A 465 -5.88 -9.24 -8.43
N ALA A 466 -5.73 -8.31 -7.48
CA ALA A 466 -6.39 -8.36 -6.17
C ALA A 466 -7.92 -8.16 -6.22
N GLY A 467 -8.51 -7.87 -7.39
CA GLY A 467 -9.94 -7.56 -7.50
C GLY A 467 -10.32 -6.24 -6.85
N THR A 468 -9.35 -5.35 -6.62
CA THR A 468 -9.58 -4.03 -6.02
C THR A 468 -9.88 -2.96 -7.07
N GLY A 469 -9.65 -3.23 -8.36
CA GLY A 469 -9.66 -2.21 -9.43
C GLY A 469 -10.91 -1.32 -9.42
N LEU A 470 -12.12 -1.90 -9.40
CA LEU A 470 -13.35 -1.11 -9.37
C LEU A 470 -13.54 -0.37 -8.02
N SER A 471 -13.14 -0.99 -6.90
CA SER A 471 -13.16 -0.33 -5.57
C SER A 471 -12.17 0.83 -5.51
N ASP A 472 -11.00 0.68 -6.12
CA ASP A 472 -9.97 1.71 -6.25
C ASP A 472 -10.47 2.86 -7.12
N VAL A 473 -11.22 2.58 -8.19
CA VAL A 473 -11.91 3.60 -8.99
C VAL A 473 -12.89 4.41 -8.14
N VAL A 474 -13.71 3.77 -7.29
CA VAL A 474 -14.61 4.49 -6.35
C VAL A 474 -13.80 5.38 -5.41
N LYS A 475 -12.73 4.84 -4.84
CA LYS A 475 -11.84 5.59 -3.94
C LYS A 475 -11.23 6.80 -4.64
N TYR A 476 -10.64 6.63 -5.81
CA TYR A 476 -10.01 7.70 -6.59
C TYR A 476 -11.02 8.71 -7.12
N ALA A 477 -12.23 8.29 -7.50
CA ALA A 477 -13.31 9.19 -7.88
C ALA A 477 -13.72 10.07 -6.70
N LYS A 478 -13.90 9.47 -5.50
CA LYS A 478 -14.17 10.19 -4.26
C LYS A 478 -13.04 11.14 -3.91
N GLU A 479 -11.77 10.74 -4.04
CA GLU A 479 -10.59 11.60 -3.83
C GLU A 479 -10.63 12.88 -4.68
N GLY A 480 -11.22 12.81 -5.88
CA GLY A 480 -11.45 13.95 -6.76
C GLY A 480 -12.80 14.67 -6.57
N ASP A 481 -13.54 14.40 -5.49
CA ASP A 481 -14.91 14.87 -5.22
C ASP A 481 -15.97 14.44 -6.25
N GLY A 482 -15.63 13.48 -7.10
CA GLY A 482 -16.51 12.85 -8.06
C GLY A 482 -17.19 11.62 -7.49
N ASP A 483 -17.83 10.85 -8.36
CA ASP A 483 -18.45 9.57 -8.02
C ASP A 483 -18.19 8.55 -9.12
N ALA A 484 -18.30 7.26 -8.81
CA ALA A 484 -18.18 6.19 -9.79
C ALA A 484 -19.38 5.24 -9.67
N ILE A 485 -20.07 5.02 -10.77
CA ILE A 485 -21.27 4.18 -10.83
C ILE A 485 -21.02 3.01 -11.76
N PHE A 486 -21.27 1.80 -11.27
CA PHE A 486 -21.22 0.57 -12.06
C PHE A 486 -22.62 0.00 -12.21
N SER A 487 -22.97 -0.40 -13.43
CA SER A 487 -24.33 -0.87 -13.71
C SER A 487 -24.41 -1.82 -14.90
N ILE A 488 -25.48 -2.59 -14.90
CA ILE A 488 -26.01 -3.34 -16.04
C ILE A 488 -27.39 -2.74 -16.31
N PRO A 489 -27.54 -1.82 -17.29
CA PRO A 489 -28.78 -1.10 -17.50
C PRO A 489 -29.98 -2.03 -17.73
N PRO A 490 -31.17 -1.75 -17.16
CA PRO A 490 -32.35 -2.59 -17.35
C PRO A 490 -32.69 -2.77 -18.84
N GLY A 491 -32.82 -4.03 -19.27
CA GLY A 491 -33.06 -4.38 -20.68
C GLY A 491 -31.80 -4.45 -21.55
N SER A 492 -30.61 -4.27 -20.97
CA SER A 492 -29.32 -4.53 -21.60
C SER A 492 -28.55 -5.57 -20.79
N GLU A 493 -27.68 -6.32 -21.46
CA GLU A 493 -26.68 -7.17 -20.80
C GLU A 493 -25.31 -6.48 -20.69
N ASP A 494 -25.18 -5.27 -21.24
CA ASP A 494 -23.91 -4.57 -21.35
C ASP A 494 -23.44 -4.04 -20.00
N PHE A 495 -22.17 -4.22 -19.71
CA PHE A 495 -21.53 -3.63 -18.54
C PHE A 495 -21.21 -2.15 -18.79
N ARG A 496 -21.61 -1.29 -17.85
CA ARG A 496 -21.35 0.15 -17.89
C ARG A 496 -20.68 0.64 -16.61
N ALA A 497 -19.58 1.36 -16.77
CA ALA A 497 -18.94 2.14 -15.72
C ALA A 497 -19.03 3.63 -16.07
N GLU A 498 -19.47 4.46 -15.13
CA GLU A 498 -19.55 5.91 -15.29
C GLU A 498 -18.72 6.56 -14.19
N ILE A 499 -17.75 7.40 -14.57
CA ILE A 499 -17.06 8.28 -13.64
C ILE A 499 -17.63 9.68 -13.78
N LEU A 500 -18.12 10.23 -12.68
CA LEU A 500 -18.80 11.50 -12.61
C LEU A 500 -17.87 12.55 -12.01
N GLN A 501 -17.93 13.75 -12.58
CA GLN A 501 -17.22 14.90 -12.01
C GLN A 501 -17.98 15.41 -10.77
N PRO A 502 -17.33 16.21 -9.92
CA PRO A 502 -18.00 16.87 -8.80
C PRO A 502 -19.19 17.74 -9.24
N GLU A 503 -20.33 17.70 -8.52
CA GLU A 503 -21.52 18.50 -8.85
C GLU A 503 -21.19 20.01 -8.87
N ALA A 504 -21.31 20.62 -10.05
CA ALA A 504 -21.23 22.06 -10.22
C ALA A 504 -22.44 22.75 -9.57
N SER A 505 -22.21 23.83 -8.84
CA SER A 505 -23.24 24.62 -8.13
C SER A 505 -24.21 25.40 -9.06
N GLY A 506 -24.33 25.01 -10.34
CA GLY A 506 -25.24 25.58 -11.32
C GLY A 506 -24.92 25.10 -12.73
N ARG A 507 -25.89 25.22 -13.66
CA ARG A 507 -25.83 24.74 -15.06
C ARG A 507 -24.72 25.36 -15.95
N SER A 508 -23.80 26.15 -15.40
CA SER A 508 -22.72 26.80 -16.15
C SER A 508 -21.70 27.45 -15.21
N SER A 509 -20.97 26.67 -14.40
CA SER A 509 -19.78 27.18 -13.70
C SER A 509 -18.82 26.05 -13.31
N PRO A 510 -17.50 26.17 -13.52
CA PRO A 510 -16.49 25.16 -13.16
C PRO A 510 -16.18 25.19 -11.66
N VAL A 511 -17.20 25.23 -10.80
CA VAL A 511 -17.08 25.36 -9.35
C VAL A 511 -17.97 24.33 -8.67
N ALA A 512 -17.31 23.27 -8.18
CA ALA A 512 -17.92 22.25 -7.36
C ALA A 512 -17.72 22.52 -5.85
N ARG A 513 -18.63 21.99 -5.03
CA ARG A 513 -18.53 22.05 -3.57
C ARG A 513 -18.26 20.65 -3.01
N GLU A 514 -17.23 20.57 -2.18
CA GLU A 514 -16.81 19.41 -1.41
C GLU A 514 -17.90 19.04 -0.38
N ARG A 515 -18.37 17.77 -0.40
CA ARG A 515 -19.43 17.25 0.51
C ARG A 515 -18.89 16.39 1.66
N ARG A 516 -17.58 16.16 1.74
CA ARG A 516 -16.96 15.34 2.79
C ARG A 516 -17.06 16.04 4.15
N PRO A 517 -17.38 15.33 5.25
CA PRO A 517 -17.15 15.85 6.59
C PRO A 517 -15.64 15.96 6.77
N ILE A 518 -15.14 17.18 6.62
CA ILE A 518 -13.74 17.50 6.79
C ILE A 518 -13.59 18.10 8.18
N GLY A 519 -12.88 17.38 9.02
CA GLY A 519 -12.32 17.92 10.24
C GLY A 519 -11.20 18.88 9.86
N THR A 520 -11.32 20.13 10.29
CA THR A 520 -10.23 21.10 10.13
C THR A 520 -9.42 21.14 11.38
N TYR A 521 -8.18 20.70 11.25
CA TYR A 521 -7.23 20.65 12.34
C TYR A 521 -6.28 21.84 12.22
N VAL A 522 -6.29 22.71 13.22
CA VAL A 522 -5.31 23.80 13.31
C VAL A 522 -4.00 23.21 13.83
N VAL A 523 -2.99 23.19 12.98
CA VAL A 523 -1.62 22.83 13.36
C VAL A 523 -0.95 24.08 13.92
N ASN A 524 -0.21 23.90 15.01
CA ASN A 524 0.49 24.98 15.71
C ASN A 524 1.75 25.50 14.98
N LEU A 525 1.70 25.58 13.66
CA LEU A 525 2.75 26.08 12.76
C LEU A 525 2.22 27.33 12.03
N MET A 526 2.90 28.47 12.18
CA MET A 526 2.66 29.68 11.36
C MET A 526 3.57 29.59 10.13
N PRO A 527 3.03 29.39 8.92
CA PRO A 527 3.84 29.17 7.72
C PRO A 527 4.51 30.47 7.24
N PHE A 528 5.68 30.36 6.63
CA PHE A 528 6.27 31.45 5.86
C PHE A 528 5.54 31.55 4.51
N SER A 529 4.90 32.68 4.24
CA SER A 529 4.25 32.94 2.94
C SER A 529 5.26 33.32 1.86
N SER A 530 6.41 33.85 2.25
CA SER A 530 7.54 34.12 1.37
C SER A 530 8.84 33.95 2.13
N LEU A 531 9.83 33.39 1.45
CA LEU A 531 11.19 33.21 1.93
C LEU A 531 12.16 33.71 0.85
N PRO A 532 13.26 34.36 1.23
CA PRO A 532 14.31 34.72 0.28
C PRO A 532 14.73 33.50 -0.56
N PRO A 533 14.82 33.62 -1.89
CA PRO A 533 15.10 32.49 -2.78
C PRO A 533 16.55 32.01 -2.68
N THR A 534 17.46 32.89 -2.25
CA THR A 534 18.89 32.62 -2.13
C THR A 534 19.40 33.03 -0.74
N VAL A 535 20.52 32.41 -0.34
CA VAL A 535 21.32 32.83 0.80
C VAL A 535 22.69 33.23 0.29
N SER A 536 23.11 34.46 0.63
CA SER A 536 24.40 35.00 0.26
C SER A 536 25.47 34.54 1.25
N ARG A 537 26.57 34.02 0.72
CA ARG A 537 27.68 33.41 1.45
C ARG A 537 28.99 34.02 1.00
N VAL A 538 29.88 34.31 1.95
CA VAL A 538 31.21 34.81 1.61
C VAL A 538 32.26 34.38 2.63
N CYS A 539 33.40 33.90 2.17
CA CYS A 539 34.54 33.58 3.03
C CYS A 539 35.12 34.85 3.67
N VAL A 540 35.28 34.82 5.00
CA VAL A 540 35.72 35.97 5.80
C VAL A 540 36.84 35.59 6.76
N SER A 541 37.68 36.59 7.07
CA SER A 541 38.76 36.47 8.05
C SER A 541 38.26 36.81 9.45
N GLY A 542 38.23 35.80 10.33
CA GLY A 542 37.87 35.93 11.74
C GLY A 542 36.41 35.62 12.06
N ASN A 543 36.07 35.68 13.34
CA ASN A 543 34.73 35.41 13.84
C ASN A 543 33.85 36.67 13.83
N MET A 544 32.56 36.53 14.16
CA MET A 544 31.61 37.64 14.17
C MET A 544 32.08 38.85 15.01
N GLN A 545 32.72 38.62 16.16
CA GLN A 545 33.23 39.70 17.03
C GLN A 545 34.39 40.48 16.38
N ALA A 546 35.26 39.80 15.63
CA ALA A 546 36.34 40.44 14.91
C ALA A 546 35.82 41.26 13.72
N ILE A 547 34.78 40.77 13.05
CA ILE A 547 34.17 41.44 11.88
C ILE A 547 33.47 42.73 12.30
N VAL A 548 32.64 42.71 13.36
CA VAL A 548 31.92 43.89 13.85
C VAL A 548 32.85 45.05 14.25
N LYS A 549 34.09 44.76 14.67
CA LYS A 549 35.10 45.78 14.98
C LYS A 549 35.69 46.46 13.73
N LYS A 550 35.66 45.77 12.59
CA LYS A 550 36.28 46.21 11.33
C LYS A 550 35.27 46.79 10.33
N VAL A 551 34.00 46.38 10.45
CA VAL A 551 32.96 46.66 9.48
C VAL A 551 31.64 46.94 10.20
N PRO A 552 30.93 48.04 9.87
CA PRO A 552 29.59 48.30 10.42
C PRO A 552 28.56 47.35 9.79
N LEU A 553 27.97 46.47 10.59
CA LEU A 553 26.98 45.48 10.12
C LEU A 553 25.52 45.96 10.24
N ASP A 554 25.28 47.18 10.72
CA ASP A 554 23.94 47.70 11.03
C ASP A 554 22.98 47.69 9.82
N GLY A 555 23.52 47.77 8.61
CA GLY A 555 22.77 47.75 7.35
C GLY A 555 22.57 46.38 6.70
N ILE A 556 23.18 45.30 7.21
CA ILE A 556 23.09 43.95 6.61
C ILE A 556 21.92 43.14 7.20
N GLY A 557 21.51 43.45 8.43
CA GLY A 557 20.49 42.69 9.14
C GLY A 557 21.08 41.44 9.83
N THR A 558 20.34 40.33 9.83
CA THR A 558 20.74 39.11 10.53
C THR A 558 21.81 38.36 9.75
N ALA A 559 22.88 37.94 10.45
CA ALA A 559 23.96 37.16 9.86
C ALA A 559 24.60 36.19 10.85
N LEU A 560 25.26 35.16 10.31
CA LEU A 560 26.04 34.17 11.05
C LEU A 560 27.43 34.00 10.41
N VAL A 561 28.46 33.77 11.23
CA VAL A 561 29.73 33.24 10.74
C VAL A 561 29.84 31.79 11.17
N HIS A 562 29.97 30.89 10.21
CA HIS A 562 30.10 29.45 10.45
C HIS A 562 31.16 28.88 9.51
N SER A 563 32.10 28.11 10.06
CA SER A 563 33.19 27.47 9.29
C SER A 563 33.98 28.42 8.37
N GLY A 564 34.20 29.66 8.82
CA GLY A 564 34.93 30.69 8.07
C GLY A 564 34.11 31.42 6.99
N GLU A 565 32.82 31.08 6.84
CA GLU A 565 31.92 31.75 5.92
C GLU A 565 30.92 32.63 6.67
N PHE A 566 30.62 33.79 6.10
CA PHE A 566 29.56 34.70 6.52
C PHE A 566 28.29 34.40 5.73
N TRP A 567 27.17 34.18 6.43
CA TRP A 567 25.88 33.79 5.88
C TRP A 567 24.83 34.85 6.20
N SER A 568 24.07 35.30 5.20
CA SER A 568 22.94 36.22 5.38
C SER A 568 21.94 36.14 4.22
N PHE A 569 20.71 36.57 4.47
CA PHE A 569 19.72 36.82 3.41
C PHE A 569 19.90 38.17 2.72
N ALA A 570 20.90 38.97 3.13
CA ALA A 570 21.19 40.23 2.45
C ALA A 570 21.67 39.99 0.99
N PRO A 571 21.31 40.87 0.05
CA PRO A 571 21.75 40.76 -1.34
C PRO A 571 23.26 40.73 -1.49
N ALA A 572 23.79 39.91 -2.41
CA ALA A 572 25.23 39.77 -2.61
C ALA A 572 25.98 41.10 -2.88
N PRO A 573 25.45 42.07 -3.66
CA PRO A 573 26.13 43.35 -3.87
C PRO A 573 26.34 44.15 -2.57
N LEU A 574 25.37 44.10 -1.66
CA LEU A 574 25.46 44.78 -0.37
C LEU A 574 26.49 44.11 0.53
N LEU A 575 26.47 42.78 0.61
CA LEU A 575 27.49 42.04 1.38
C LEU A 575 28.89 42.28 0.83
N HIS A 576 29.07 42.29 -0.49
CA HIS A 576 30.36 42.57 -1.11
C HIS A 576 30.86 43.97 -0.74
N ALA A 577 30.01 44.99 -0.84
CA ALA A 577 30.38 46.37 -0.51
C ALA A 577 30.77 46.55 0.95
N VAL A 578 30.02 45.93 1.87
CA VAL A 578 30.22 46.09 3.32
C VAL A 578 31.36 45.21 3.82
N LEU A 579 31.42 43.93 3.45
CA LEU A 579 32.41 42.97 3.96
C LEU A 579 33.76 43.01 3.25
N LYS A 580 33.93 43.82 2.20
CA LYS A 580 35.20 43.96 1.45
C LYS A 580 36.48 43.98 2.32
N PRO A 581 36.53 44.66 3.49
CA PRO A 581 37.74 44.70 4.33
C PRO A 581 38.10 43.38 5.03
N VAL A 582 37.16 42.43 5.10
CA VAL A 582 37.31 41.16 5.83
C VAL A 582 37.17 39.93 4.94
N MET A 583 36.76 40.09 3.67
CA MET A 583 36.63 39.02 2.70
C MET A 583 37.98 38.36 2.39
N THR A 584 38.00 37.02 2.32
CA THR A 584 39.16 36.24 1.88
C THR A 584 39.01 35.71 0.45
N GLU A 585 37.89 36.00 -0.21
CA GLU A 585 37.61 35.70 -1.62
C GLU A 585 37.09 36.94 -2.35
N GLN A 586 37.10 36.89 -3.69
CA GLN A 586 36.71 38.05 -4.52
C GLN A 586 35.20 38.24 -4.66
N ASN A 587 34.41 37.16 -4.62
CA ASN A 587 32.99 37.19 -4.93
C ASN A 587 32.14 36.66 -3.78
N VAL A 588 30.94 37.24 -3.61
CA VAL A 588 29.90 36.69 -2.73
C VAL A 588 29.12 35.65 -3.53
N ARG A 589 28.90 34.48 -2.95
CA ARG A 589 28.18 33.37 -3.58
C ARG A 589 26.71 33.41 -3.17
N GLU A 590 25.80 33.39 -4.13
CA GLU A 590 24.37 33.23 -3.86
C GLU A 590 23.99 31.76 -4.08
N THR A 591 23.64 31.06 -3.01
CA THR A 591 23.20 29.66 -3.10
C THR A 591 21.67 29.61 -3.04
N PRO A 592 21.00 28.89 -3.96
CA PRO A 592 19.56 28.67 -3.86
C PRO A 592 19.17 28.02 -2.54
N ARG A 593 18.13 28.55 -1.89
CA ARG A 593 17.62 28.07 -0.61
C ARG A 593 17.26 26.58 -0.66
N ASP A 594 16.67 26.11 -1.75
CA ASP A 594 16.18 24.73 -1.85
C ASP A 594 17.32 23.71 -1.85
N VAL A 595 18.50 24.08 -2.39
CA VAL A 595 19.73 23.29 -2.30
C VAL A 595 20.22 23.22 -0.85
N LEU A 596 20.22 24.36 -0.15
CA LEU A 596 20.63 24.43 1.26
C LEU A 596 19.65 23.72 2.20
N ALA A 597 18.36 23.68 1.84
CA ALA A 597 17.33 23.01 2.63
C ALA A 597 17.32 21.48 2.45
N ALA A 598 17.99 20.96 1.42
CA ALA A 598 18.14 19.52 1.18
C ALA A 598 19.33 18.91 1.95
N ASP A 599 20.36 19.71 2.23
CA ASP A 599 21.54 19.32 2.99
C ASP A 599 21.33 19.51 4.52
N PRO A 600 21.50 18.48 5.37
CA PRO A 600 21.23 18.57 6.81
C PRO A 600 22.04 19.65 7.55
N ASP A 601 23.31 19.83 7.22
CA ASP A 601 24.19 20.79 7.87
C ASP A 601 23.80 22.23 7.51
N SER A 602 23.56 22.48 6.22
CA SER A 602 23.10 23.76 5.70
C SER A 602 21.68 24.11 6.17
N ALA A 603 20.80 23.12 6.33
CA ALA A 603 19.44 23.33 6.82
C ALA A 603 19.40 23.85 8.27
N HIS A 604 20.35 23.46 9.11
CA HIS A 604 20.47 24.01 10.47
C HIS A 604 20.87 25.49 10.46
N ILE A 605 21.72 25.92 9.52
CA ILE A 605 22.09 27.33 9.32
C ILE A 605 20.87 28.14 8.88
N LEU A 606 20.10 27.62 7.91
CA LEU A 606 18.87 28.26 7.44
C LEU A 606 17.86 28.43 8.58
N SER A 607 17.62 27.37 9.36
CA SER A 607 16.78 27.40 10.57
C SER A 607 17.26 28.45 11.57
N TRP A 608 18.58 28.59 11.76
CA TRP A 608 19.16 29.61 12.63
C TRP A 608 18.86 31.03 12.15
N LEU A 609 19.05 31.31 10.84
CA LEU A 609 18.80 32.63 10.26
C LEU A 609 17.32 33.02 10.40
N LEU A 610 16.41 32.14 9.99
CA LEU A 610 14.96 32.35 10.10
C LEU A 610 14.53 32.59 11.56
N ARG A 611 15.06 31.80 12.50
CA ARG A 611 14.79 31.97 13.93
C ARG A 611 15.23 33.34 14.41
N LYS A 612 16.39 33.82 13.99
CA LYS A 612 16.93 35.11 14.45
C LYS A 612 16.12 36.30 13.93
N HIS A 613 15.61 36.22 12.71
CA HIS A 613 14.63 37.18 12.21
C HIS A 613 13.35 37.17 13.05
N PHE A 614 12.84 35.98 13.42
CA PHE A 614 11.68 35.88 14.31
C PHE A 614 11.96 36.41 15.72
N GLU A 615 13.14 36.11 16.31
CA GLU A 615 13.55 36.65 17.62
C GLU A 615 13.63 38.19 17.60
N SER A 616 14.14 38.80 16.52
CA SER A 616 14.13 40.26 16.34
C SER A 616 12.72 40.83 16.32
N HIS A 617 11.77 40.14 15.66
CA HIS A 617 10.36 40.52 15.69
C HIS A 617 9.75 40.41 17.09
N LEU A 618 10.05 39.33 17.83
CA LEU A 618 9.61 39.19 19.23
C LEU A 618 10.19 40.30 20.13
N HIS A 619 11.44 40.73 19.90
CA HIS A 619 12.02 41.86 20.60
C HIS A 619 11.27 43.17 20.34
N ALA A 620 10.77 43.38 19.12
CA ALA A 620 9.92 44.53 18.80
C ALA A 620 8.56 44.51 19.52
N LEU A 621 8.10 43.34 20.00
CA LEU A 621 6.89 43.20 20.82
C LEU A 621 7.13 43.44 22.31
N ARG A 622 8.36 43.75 22.72
CA ARG A 622 8.69 44.00 24.13
C ARG A 622 7.91 45.16 24.75
N GLY A 623 7.58 46.18 23.97
CA GLY A 623 6.70 47.28 24.41
C GLY A 623 5.30 46.83 24.81
N GLN A 624 4.82 45.71 24.27
CA GLN A 624 3.52 45.12 24.59
C GLN A 624 3.58 44.11 25.75
N GLY A 625 4.75 43.95 26.38
CA GLY A 625 4.91 43.11 27.56
C GLY A 625 5.49 41.73 27.30
N LEU A 626 5.95 41.40 26.08
CA LEU A 626 6.56 40.10 25.80
C LEU A 626 8.08 40.15 25.99
N MET A 627 8.67 39.12 26.60
CA MET A 627 10.12 38.97 26.66
C MET A 627 10.58 37.55 26.34
N ILE A 628 11.74 37.42 25.72
CA ILE A 628 12.41 36.13 25.49
C ILE A 628 13.09 35.70 26.80
N GLU A 629 12.94 34.43 27.19
CA GLU A 629 13.61 33.85 28.36
C GLU A 629 15.14 33.88 28.15
N PRO A 630 15.90 34.56 29.03
CA PRO A 630 17.35 34.68 28.88
C PRO A 630 18.06 33.34 29.15
N ASN A 631 19.28 33.20 28.61
CA ASN A 631 20.22 32.10 28.91
C ASN A 631 19.76 30.67 28.56
N ARG A 632 18.68 30.50 27.79
CA ARG A 632 18.24 29.17 27.33
C ARG A 632 18.86 28.83 25.98
N LYS A 633 19.58 27.69 25.86
CA LYS A 633 20.22 27.23 24.61
C LYS A 633 19.36 26.30 23.73
N SER A 634 18.35 25.65 24.30
CA SER A 634 17.39 24.78 23.60
C SER A 634 15.97 25.09 24.08
N ASN A 635 14.94 24.68 23.32
CA ASN A 635 13.53 24.95 23.61
C ASN A 635 13.26 26.44 23.88
N ARG A 636 13.55 27.32 22.92
CA ARG A 636 13.41 28.77 23.13
C ARG A 636 11.99 29.15 23.55
N ARG A 637 11.88 30.11 24.48
CA ARG A 637 10.61 30.55 25.07
C ARG A 637 10.53 32.06 25.12
N ALA A 638 9.32 32.58 24.93
CA ALA A 638 8.96 33.96 25.22
C ALA A 638 7.71 33.97 26.09
N TYR A 639 7.59 34.90 27.02
CA TYR A 639 6.45 35.00 27.94
C TYR A 639 6.17 36.46 28.30
N PHE A 640 4.93 36.74 28.72
CA PHE A 640 4.54 38.06 29.15
C PHE A 640 5.15 38.43 30.51
N PHE A 641 5.47 39.70 30.75
CA PHE A 641 5.84 40.22 32.06
C PHE A 641 4.83 41.26 32.55
N GLY A 642 4.71 41.42 33.87
CA GLY A 642 3.71 42.30 34.48
C GLY A 642 3.81 43.76 34.06
N GLU A 643 2.70 44.50 34.22
CA GLU A 643 2.70 45.95 34.09
C GLU A 643 2.91 46.58 35.47
N LYS A 644 3.94 47.43 35.64
CA LYS A 644 4.32 48.02 36.94
C LYS A 644 4.46 46.98 38.08
N ASN A 645 5.02 45.80 37.78
CA ASN A 645 5.15 44.65 38.69
C ASN A 645 3.81 44.02 39.15
N GLY A 646 2.72 44.30 38.45
CA GLY A 646 1.39 43.75 38.70
C GLY A 646 0.83 42.93 37.52
N PRO A 647 -0.46 42.57 37.57
CA PRO A 647 -1.12 41.84 36.49
C PRO A 647 -1.11 42.65 35.17
N ARG A 648 -1.26 41.96 34.04
CA ARG A 648 -1.32 42.57 32.71
C ARG A 648 -2.53 42.06 31.95
N MET A 649 -3.35 43.00 31.49
CA MET A 649 -4.47 42.76 30.60
C MET A 649 -4.11 43.14 29.16
N MET A 650 -4.58 42.36 28.21
CA MET A 650 -4.54 42.67 26.79
C MET A 650 -5.95 42.73 26.22
N ILE A 651 -6.15 43.59 25.23
CA ILE A 651 -7.39 43.67 24.47
C ILE A 651 -7.04 43.35 23.02
N TYR A 652 -7.75 42.40 22.43
CA TYR A 652 -7.55 41.99 21.04
C TYR A 652 -8.87 41.65 20.36
N ASP A 653 -8.86 41.66 19.03
CA ASP A 653 -10.03 41.31 18.23
C ASP A 653 -9.91 39.86 17.72
N THR A 654 -10.99 39.09 17.87
CA THR A 654 -11.18 37.81 17.18
C THR A 654 -12.04 38.00 15.93
N PRO A 655 -12.07 37.04 15.00
CA PRO A 655 -12.97 37.09 13.84
C PRO A 655 -14.45 37.30 14.22
N HIS A 656 -14.86 36.82 15.40
CA HIS A 656 -16.26 36.83 15.86
C HIS A 656 -16.58 37.95 16.86
N ARG A 657 -15.58 38.51 17.56
CA ARG A 657 -15.78 39.48 18.64
C ARG A 657 -14.63 40.48 18.72
N ARG A 658 -14.97 41.77 18.70
CA ARG A 658 -14.00 42.85 18.95
C ARG A 658 -13.85 43.12 20.45
N GLY A 659 -12.68 43.62 20.84
CA GLY A 659 -12.39 44.08 22.19
C GLY A 659 -12.37 42.98 23.25
N VAL A 660 -11.90 41.77 22.92
CA VAL A 660 -11.82 40.64 23.85
C VAL A 660 -10.73 40.91 24.89
N PRO A 661 -11.07 41.00 26.20
CA PRO A 661 -10.09 41.15 27.25
C PRO A 661 -9.43 39.80 27.60
N ARG A 662 -8.11 39.78 27.72
CA ARG A 662 -7.33 38.60 28.11
C ARG A 662 -6.26 38.98 29.13
N GLU A 663 -6.36 38.42 30.33
CA GLU A 663 -5.34 38.61 31.37
C GLU A 663 -4.14 37.70 31.09
N VAL A 664 -3.09 38.26 30.49
CA VAL A 664 -1.89 37.51 30.08
C VAL A 664 -0.88 37.34 31.21
N VAL A 665 -0.98 38.16 32.26
CA VAL A 665 -0.22 38.00 33.52
C VAL A 665 -1.19 38.12 34.67
N LYS A 666 -1.40 37.01 35.39
CA LYS A 666 -2.39 36.91 36.49
C LYS A 666 -1.69 36.86 37.82
N GLN A 667 -2.11 37.67 38.77
CA GLN A 667 -1.62 37.56 40.15
C GLN A 667 -2.21 36.31 40.81
N ARG A 668 -1.38 35.65 41.62
CA ARG A 668 -1.72 34.45 42.38
C ARG A 668 -1.14 34.53 43.78
N GLY A 669 -1.96 34.14 44.76
CA GLY A 669 -1.62 34.23 46.18
C GLY A 669 -1.70 35.65 46.72
N ASP A 670 -1.77 35.73 48.06
CA ASP A 670 -1.84 36.98 48.80
C ASP A 670 -0.49 37.30 49.46
N SER A 671 -0.28 38.57 49.81
CA SER A 671 0.91 39.01 50.54
C SER A 671 1.10 38.16 51.82
N PRO A 672 2.31 37.63 52.10
CA PRO A 672 3.61 37.89 51.46
C PRO A 672 4.02 36.88 50.36
N ARG A 673 3.14 35.95 49.96
CA ARG A 673 3.44 34.86 49.00
C ARG A 673 2.84 35.15 47.62
N ILE A 674 3.09 36.35 47.10
CA ILE A 674 2.64 36.75 45.76
C ILE A 674 3.51 36.09 44.70
N TRP A 675 2.86 35.50 43.70
CA TRP A 675 3.49 35.02 42.47
C TRP A 675 2.56 35.27 41.29
N PHE A 676 3.07 35.16 40.07
CA PHE A 676 2.27 35.43 38.88
C PHE A 676 2.28 34.24 37.93
N GLU A 677 1.16 34.06 37.24
CA GLU A 677 0.96 33.14 36.12
C GLU A 677 1.01 33.96 34.83
N ASN A 678 2.04 33.74 34.02
CA ASN A 678 2.36 34.53 32.85
C ASN A 678 2.21 33.65 31.61
N GLU A 679 1.35 34.04 30.66
CA GLU A 679 1.21 33.32 29.40
C GLU A 679 2.49 33.46 28.55
N GLY A 680 2.83 32.41 27.81
CA GLY A 680 4.00 32.41 26.93
C GLY A 680 3.92 31.37 25.84
N ILE A 681 4.93 31.38 24.98
CA ILE A 681 5.13 30.44 23.88
C ILE A 681 6.52 29.83 23.91
N ALA A 682 6.61 28.53 23.70
CA ALA A 682 7.82 27.93 23.15
C ALA A 682 7.77 28.01 21.63
N TYR A 683 8.90 28.31 20.99
CA TYR A 683 8.95 28.46 19.54
C TYR A 683 10.17 27.79 18.92
N GLU A 684 10.00 27.29 17.70
CA GLU A 684 11.07 26.72 16.88
C GLU A 684 10.76 26.94 15.39
N ILE A 685 11.80 26.96 14.57
CA ILE A 685 11.62 26.89 13.11
C ILE A 685 11.49 25.42 12.74
N ALA A 686 10.39 25.09 12.07
CA ALA A 686 10.07 23.73 11.70
C ALA A 686 9.65 23.63 10.24
N ARG A 687 9.80 22.43 9.69
CA ARG A 687 9.39 22.07 8.33
C ARG A 687 8.36 20.95 8.41
N LEU A 688 7.25 21.11 7.69
CA LEU A 688 6.20 20.10 7.51
C LEU A 688 6.03 19.88 6.00
N GLY A 689 6.50 18.74 5.50
CA GLY A 689 6.61 18.50 4.06
C GLY A 689 7.55 19.50 3.38
N SER A 690 7.04 20.27 2.41
CA SER A 690 7.76 21.36 1.74
C SER A 690 7.62 22.71 2.46
N VAL A 691 6.70 22.84 3.43
CA VAL A 691 6.38 24.13 4.06
C VAL A 691 7.24 24.38 5.29
N TRP A 692 7.95 25.51 5.29
CA TRP A 692 8.65 26.03 6.46
C TRP A 692 7.75 26.98 7.26
N GLY A 693 7.90 26.99 8.57
CA GLY A 693 7.17 27.91 9.44
C GLY A 693 7.74 28.02 10.85
N VAL A 694 7.13 28.89 11.64
CA VAL A 694 7.39 29.04 13.07
C VAL A 694 6.39 28.19 13.83
N ARG A 695 6.85 27.12 14.48
CA ARG A 695 6.02 26.31 15.35
C ARG A 695 5.94 26.96 16.72
N VAL A 696 4.72 27.12 17.23
CA VAL A 696 4.42 27.83 18.48
C VAL A 696 3.70 26.88 19.42
N LYS A 697 4.15 26.76 20.66
CA LYS A 697 3.51 25.95 21.71
C LYS A 697 3.19 26.85 22.90
N PRO A 698 1.93 27.24 23.11
CA PRO A 698 1.52 27.97 24.29
C PRO A 698 1.91 27.24 25.59
N PHE A 699 2.31 27.99 26.60
CA PHE A 699 2.62 27.48 27.93
C PHE A 699 2.42 28.58 29.00
N TYR A 700 2.47 28.20 30.27
CA TYR A 700 2.44 29.13 31.39
C TYR A 700 3.80 29.20 32.10
N MET A 701 4.35 30.40 32.23
CA MET A 701 5.52 30.71 33.05
C MET A 701 5.06 31.20 34.42
N PHE A 702 5.73 30.78 35.49
CA PHE A 702 5.44 31.27 36.84
C PHE A 702 6.58 32.16 37.34
N THR A 703 6.26 33.40 37.69
CA THR A 703 7.24 34.40 38.15
C THR A 703 7.03 34.80 39.60
N GLY A 704 8.07 35.35 40.23
CA GLY A 704 8.03 35.88 41.59
C GLY A 704 7.26 37.21 41.71
N PRO A 705 7.37 37.90 42.86
CA PRO A 705 6.64 39.14 43.16
C PRO A 705 6.86 40.30 42.18
N ASP A 706 7.91 40.24 41.35
CA ASP A 706 8.20 41.24 40.31
C ASP A 706 7.44 41.01 39.00
N ALA A 707 6.59 39.97 38.93
CA ALA A 707 5.83 39.56 37.75
C ALA A 707 6.71 39.32 36.50
N ARG A 708 8.02 39.07 36.68
CA ARG A 708 9.01 39.04 35.59
C ARG A 708 10.03 37.92 35.74
N THR A 709 10.58 37.73 36.93
CA THR A 709 11.65 36.77 37.18
C THR A 709 11.06 35.37 37.42
N PRO A 710 11.45 34.35 36.63
CA PRO A 710 10.93 32.99 36.81
C PRO A 710 11.22 32.41 38.20
N LEU A 711 10.26 31.67 38.75
CA LEU A 711 10.46 30.89 39.97
C LEU A 711 11.51 29.78 39.78
N PRO A 712 12.09 29.22 40.86
CA PRO A 712 12.97 28.05 40.79
C PRO A 712 12.35 26.86 40.05
N GLY A 713 13.17 26.06 39.38
CA GLY A 713 12.73 24.97 38.48
C GLY A 713 11.71 24.01 39.10
N TYR A 714 11.93 23.55 40.33
CA TYR A 714 11.03 22.62 41.03
C TYR A 714 9.64 23.23 41.28
N ALA A 715 9.57 24.52 41.65
CA ALA A 715 8.33 25.23 41.92
C ALA A 715 7.54 25.51 40.64
N ARG A 716 8.25 25.74 39.52
CA ARG A 716 7.64 25.92 38.19
C ARG A 716 6.98 24.63 37.70
N THR A 717 7.69 23.51 37.76
CA THR A 717 7.17 22.22 37.26
C THR A 717 5.93 21.78 38.03
N ALA A 718 5.95 21.84 39.37
CA ALA A 718 4.79 21.47 40.19
C ALA A 718 3.55 22.33 39.90
N LYS A 719 3.73 23.65 39.70
CA LYS A 719 2.64 24.58 39.37
C LYS A 719 2.12 24.38 37.94
N ALA A 720 3.00 24.11 36.98
CA ALA A 720 2.63 23.82 35.60
C ALA A 720 1.80 22.54 35.48
N THR A 721 2.24 21.44 36.11
CA THR A 721 1.51 20.16 36.12
C THR A 721 0.12 20.31 36.77
N ARG A 722 0.02 21.10 37.85
CA ARG A 722 -1.27 21.38 38.50
C ARG A 722 -2.21 22.22 37.62
N ARG A 723 -1.67 23.16 36.83
CA ARG A 723 -2.47 23.99 35.91
C ARG A 723 -2.97 23.22 34.69
N MET A 724 -2.12 22.33 34.13
CA MET A 724 -2.44 21.47 32.98
C MET A 724 -3.64 20.54 33.26
N LYS A 725 -3.87 20.14 34.52
CA LYS A 725 -5.05 19.35 34.92
C LYS A 725 -6.39 20.03 34.63
N PHE A 726 -6.40 21.36 34.42
CA PHE A 726 -7.61 22.16 34.20
C PHE A 726 -7.79 22.65 32.76
N ASP A 727 -6.87 22.35 31.84
CA ASP A 727 -7.02 22.72 30.42
C ASP A 727 -7.82 21.64 29.67
N ARG A 728 -8.97 22.02 29.11
CA ARG A 728 -9.82 21.18 28.23
C ARG A 728 -9.63 21.62 26.77
N ASN A 729 -9.92 20.74 25.79
CA ASN A 729 -9.69 20.95 24.35
C ASN A 729 -10.17 22.30 23.77
N GLN A 730 -11.22 22.92 24.34
CA GLN A 730 -11.74 24.23 23.92
C GLN A 730 -10.78 25.41 24.23
N SER A 731 -9.74 25.24 25.05
CA SER A 731 -8.78 26.31 25.38
C SER A 731 -7.67 26.47 24.32
N VAL A 732 -7.37 25.44 23.53
CA VAL A 732 -6.21 25.43 22.63
C VAL A 732 -6.44 26.31 21.39
N GLU A 733 -7.62 26.26 20.78
CA GLU A 733 -7.96 27.10 19.62
C GLU A 733 -7.99 28.59 19.98
N SER A 734 -8.54 28.91 21.16
CA SER A 734 -8.54 30.27 21.71
C SER A 734 -7.11 30.80 21.94
N ASP A 735 -6.22 29.95 22.45
CA ASP A 735 -4.82 30.29 22.67
C ASP A 735 -4.07 30.52 21.35
N LEU A 736 -4.25 29.64 20.35
CA LEU A 736 -3.66 29.82 19.03
C LEU A 736 -4.22 31.05 18.32
N THR A 737 -5.52 31.32 18.42
CA THR A 737 -6.14 32.53 17.86
C THR A 737 -5.53 33.79 18.46
N PHE A 738 -5.39 33.84 19.79
CA PHE A 738 -4.75 34.95 20.48
C PHE A 738 -3.29 35.12 20.04
N TRP A 739 -2.48 34.05 20.05
CA TRP A 739 -1.07 34.13 19.70
C TRP A 739 -0.85 34.51 18.23
N GLY A 740 -1.65 33.98 17.30
CA GLY A 740 -1.59 34.35 15.88
C GLY A 740 -1.84 35.84 15.70
N ARG A 741 -2.90 36.38 16.33
CA ARG A 741 -3.22 37.82 16.30
C ARG A 741 -2.17 38.68 16.99
N PHE A 742 -1.67 38.27 18.15
CA PHE A 742 -0.67 39.02 18.90
C PHE A 742 0.67 39.08 18.16
N LEU A 743 1.17 37.94 17.69
CA LEU A 743 2.42 37.85 16.94
C LEU A 743 2.33 38.60 15.61
N SER A 744 1.15 38.64 14.98
CA SER A 744 0.94 39.38 13.73
C SER A 744 0.52 40.84 13.89
N ARG A 745 0.30 41.31 15.12
CA ARG A 745 -0.36 42.61 15.39
C ARG A 745 -1.68 42.76 14.62
N GLY A 746 -2.38 41.64 14.42
CA GLY A 746 -3.64 41.55 13.68
C GLY A 746 -3.51 41.55 12.15
N ALA A 747 -2.31 41.71 11.60
CA ALA A 747 -2.08 41.71 10.15
C ALA A 747 -2.18 40.30 9.55
N PRO A 748 -2.63 40.14 8.30
CA PRO A 748 -2.68 38.83 7.64
C PRO A 748 -1.29 38.26 7.37
N VAL A 749 -0.28 39.12 7.17
CA VAL A 749 1.11 38.75 6.91
C VAL A 749 2.02 39.74 7.65
N VAL A 750 3.13 39.24 8.21
CA VAL A 750 4.16 40.02 8.88
C VAL A 750 5.46 39.89 8.12
N ASN A 751 6.13 41.00 7.86
CA ASN A 751 7.50 40.97 7.36
C ASN A 751 8.47 40.81 8.53
N LEU A 752 9.17 39.67 8.61
CA LEU A 752 10.23 39.44 9.59
C LEU A 752 11.61 39.89 9.07
N GLY A 753 11.68 40.35 7.82
CA GLY A 753 12.86 40.96 7.24
C GLY A 753 13.38 42.11 8.10
N CYS A 754 14.69 42.16 8.28
CA CYS A 754 15.39 43.24 8.97
C CYS A 754 16.38 43.86 7.99
N GLY A 755 16.39 45.19 7.88
CA GLY A 755 17.29 45.90 6.96
C GLY A 755 16.96 45.63 5.48
N PRO A 756 17.87 45.00 4.71
CA PRO A 756 17.74 44.84 3.26
C PRO A 756 16.83 43.68 2.84
N VAL A 757 16.46 42.79 3.76
CA VAL A 757 15.61 41.62 3.51
C VAL A 757 14.16 42.06 3.44
N ARG A 758 13.51 41.94 2.28
CA ARG A 758 12.13 42.47 2.05
C ARG A 758 11.08 41.39 1.88
N ASP A 759 11.49 40.16 1.60
CA ASP A 759 10.69 39.04 1.13
C ASP A 759 10.64 37.87 2.13
N LEU A 760 10.97 38.12 3.41
CA LEU A 760 10.81 37.18 4.50
C LEU A 760 9.47 37.43 5.23
N LEU A 761 8.42 36.75 4.76
CA LEU A 761 7.05 36.99 5.19
C LEU A 761 6.50 35.79 5.96
N LEU A 762 5.87 36.04 7.11
CA LEU A 762 5.21 35.06 7.96
C LEU A 762 3.68 35.29 7.92
N GLU A 763 2.89 34.24 7.72
CA GLU A 763 1.44 34.34 7.84
C GLU A 763 1.01 34.65 9.28
N GLY A 764 -0.01 35.48 9.44
CA GLY A 764 -0.56 35.85 10.76
C GLY A 764 -1.51 34.81 11.36
N SER A 765 -1.78 33.73 10.63
CA SER A 765 -2.62 32.60 11.04
C SER A 765 -1.82 31.31 11.13
N PHE A 766 -2.30 30.39 11.97
CA PHE A 766 -1.81 29.03 12.04
C PHE A 766 -2.28 28.20 10.84
N MET A 767 -1.44 27.26 10.40
CA MET A 767 -1.76 26.35 9.31
C MET A 767 -2.98 25.49 9.69
N SER A 768 -3.97 25.47 8.82
CA SER A 768 -5.12 24.57 8.94
C SER A 768 -4.95 23.43 7.96
N LEU A 769 -5.12 22.20 8.43
CA LEU A 769 -5.16 21.01 7.61
C LEU A 769 -6.57 20.48 7.59
N ASP A 770 -7.08 20.28 6.39
CA ASP A 770 -8.36 19.66 6.15
C ASP A 770 -8.11 18.15 6.02
N VAL A 771 -8.61 17.38 7.00
CA VAL A 771 -8.46 15.93 7.04
C VAL A 771 -9.85 15.31 6.83
N PRO A 772 -10.01 14.41 5.85
CA PRO A 772 -11.24 13.65 5.69
C PRO A 772 -11.49 12.79 6.93
N GLU A 773 -12.61 12.99 7.62
CA GLU A 773 -13.00 12.17 8.78
C GLU A 773 -13.77 10.91 8.34
N GLU A 774 -13.21 10.14 7.41
CA GLU A 774 -13.78 8.85 7.02
C GLU A 774 -13.56 7.82 8.15
N GLY A 775 -14.65 7.30 8.71
CA GLY A 775 -14.63 6.23 9.72
C GLY A 775 -14.51 6.65 11.20
N LEU A 776 -14.53 7.96 11.50
CA LEU A 776 -14.59 8.46 12.90
C LEU A 776 -16.01 8.72 13.41
N LEU A 777 -17.00 8.73 12.50
CA LEU A 777 -18.42 8.76 12.84
C LEU A 777 -18.95 7.34 12.79
N ASP A 778 -18.58 6.53 13.79
CA ASP A 778 -19.45 5.43 14.19
C ASP A 778 -20.80 6.03 14.60
N ALA A 779 -21.86 5.33 14.24
CA ALA A 779 -23.26 5.72 14.39
C ALA A 779 -23.65 5.99 15.85
N ASP A 780 -23.34 7.18 16.38
CA ASP A 780 -23.90 7.73 17.61
C ASP A 780 -23.73 9.27 17.59
N GLY A 781 -24.60 9.93 16.84
CA GLY A 781 -24.57 11.39 16.69
C GLY A 781 -25.90 12.01 16.31
N ASP A 782 -27.01 11.34 16.60
CA ASP A 782 -28.37 11.89 16.38
C ASP A 782 -29.10 12.06 17.72
N LYS A 783 -28.43 12.65 18.71
CA LYS A 783 -29.00 13.19 19.96
C LYS A 783 -28.09 14.28 20.53
N ASP A 784 -28.18 15.50 19.99
CA ASP A 784 -28.07 16.76 20.77
C ASP A 784 -28.13 18.01 19.86
N GLN A 785 -29.17 18.09 19.02
CA GLN A 785 -29.71 19.39 18.63
C GLN A 785 -31.08 19.59 19.29
N MET A 786 -31.04 20.03 20.54
CA MET A 786 -32.16 20.78 21.13
C MET A 786 -31.74 22.22 21.36
N SER A 787 -32.27 23.10 20.49
CA SER A 787 -32.86 24.40 20.83
C SER A 787 -32.27 25.17 22.04
N ALA A 788 -31.42 26.16 21.77
CA ALA A 788 -31.52 27.55 22.28
C ALA A 788 -30.41 28.43 21.68
#